data_AF-A0A319BB66-F1
#
_entry.id   AF-A0A319BB66-F1
#
_cell.length_a   1.000
_cell.length_b   1.000
_cell.length_c   1.000
_cell.angle_alpha   90.00
_cell.angle_beta   90.00
_cell.angle_gamma   90.00
#
_symmetry.space_group_name_H-M   'P 1'
#
loop_
_entity.id
_entity.type
_entity.pdbx_description
1 polymer ?
#
loop_
_entity_poly.entity_id
_entity_poly.type
_entity_poly.pdbx_seq_one_letter_code
_entity_poly.pdbx_strand_id
1 'polypeptide(L)'
;MRNYDGDIVVILIGPHKGFSDTGASRLFSMKLALEDYSDEEIHRLLVRILKKAKLHVEGGWHGPCLKILTRNAFNNILALHTVLELVMNRQALRLRQSLGDTAAKRTKEPNYNYLTKFDLLGPEPVTKLRESEAWKQLQDMIGFQEVKEMVDELVHQANTNHHRELQGLPPLNIPLNKVFLGPPGTGKTTVAKLYGQIIAEIGLLSGDEVVVKDPSDFIGQYIGNSEANTKEILRATEGKVLIIDDAHMLYQGTGHGANCSDSFRLAVVDTLVTNTSNEPGDDRCIILIGYPDLMKEFFNNSNPGLRRRFPLEEAFHFQDYSVDQLAMILDLKMSHDELEATDQAREVALELLARARDRPNFGGGGDVENLLGKAEMAFYKRVRGVKNRKGKKIEASDFDPEHDRALKGSKACDSLLSSMIGMDSIISLFRSYQKVSSGMRLQGIDPRPYIPFAFVFKGPPGTGKSTTARILGDIFYEMGFLSTSEVIDCSATDLIGEYVGQTGPKVINLLERALGKSTGNCSSFANEAVGELVDCMTKPRYSRKLVIVLAGYSDDMDRLLHMNTGLRSRFPTDIVFPSMSPAHCLEYLEVQLGKLQIRVDRSRTISEWEDSTVRDLFAQLQKTRSWANARGVETLARNIVFEVYKSQQGTSDSDLSVSMDDIMNCLDDMLDQRDQSSE
;
A
#
# COMPACT_ATOMS: atom_id res chain seq x y z
N MET A 1 -51.34 45.34 7.14
CA MET A 1 -52.07 44.21 6.53
C MET A 1 -53.36 44.76 5.94
N ARG A 2 -53.53 44.75 4.61
CA ARG A 2 -54.81 45.07 3.98
C ARG A 2 -55.67 43.80 4.07
N ASN A 3 -56.85 43.91 4.69
CA ASN A 3 -57.81 42.80 4.78
C ASN A 3 -58.34 42.50 3.37
N TYR A 4 -58.12 41.27 2.90
CA TYR A 4 -58.75 40.74 1.71
C TYR A 4 -60.03 40.00 2.15
N ASP A 5 -61.21 40.55 1.82
CA ASP A 5 -62.51 39.89 1.98
C ASP A 5 -62.82 39.03 0.74
N GLY A 6 -62.17 37.86 0.65
CA GLY A 6 -62.45 36.84 -0.35
C GLY A 6 -61.91 35.48 0.11
N ASP A 7 -62.53 34.39 -0.33
CA ASP A 7 -62.11 33.03 0.01
C ASP A 7 -60.66 32.79 -0.47
N ILE A 8 -59.71 32.76 0.46
CA ILE A 8 -58.30 32.49 0.15
C ILE A 8 -58.13 30.98 0.02
N VAL A 9 -57.90 30.51 -1.21
CA VAL A 9 -57.52 29.12 -1.49
C VAL A 9 -56.00 29.00 -1.42
N VAL A 10 -55.49 28.22 -0.45
CA VAL A 10 -54.06 27.92 -0.31
C VAL A 10 -53.79 26.54 -0.92
N ILE A 11 -52.99 26.49 -1.98
CA ILE A 11 -52.55 25.25 -2.62
C ILE A 11 -51.10 24.97 -2.20
N LEU A 12 -50.88 23.84 -1.52
CA LEU A 12 -49.54 23.35 -1.20
C LEU A 12 -49.20 22.17 -2.11
N ILE A 13 -48.02 22.21 -2.71
CA ILE A 13 -47.53 21.19 -3.65
C ILE A 13 -46.25 20.59 -3.07
N GLY A 14 -46.14 19.26 -3.08
CA GLY A 14 -44.92 18.55 -2.72
C GLY A 14 -45.12 17.03 -2.66
N PRO A 15 -44.07 16.29 -2.27
CA PRO A 15 -44.06 14.82 -2.36
C PRO A 15 -45.10 14.20 -1.42
N HIS A 16 -45.82 13.19 -1.92
CA HIS A 16 -46.92 12.54 -1.22
C HIS A 16 -46.56 12.09 0.20
N LYS A 17 -45.36 11.52 0.39
CA LYS A 17 -44.85 11.08 1.70
C LYS A 17 -44.60 12.24 2.69
N GLY A 18 -44.20 13.42 2.21
CA GLY A 18 -43.95 14.59 3.07
C GLY A 18 -45.23 15.19 3.65
N PHE A 19 -46.36 15.05 2.93
CA PHE A 19 -47.67 15.53 3.36
C PHE A 19 -48.48 14.48 4.13
N SER A 20 -48.20 13.18 3.99
CA SER A 20 -48.89 12.14 4.74
C SER A 20 -48.48 12.08 6.22
N ASP A 21 -47.20 12.34 6.51
CA ASP A 21 -46.61 12.13 7.85
C ASP A 21 -46.61 13.38 8.75
N THR A 22 -47.02 14.54 8.23
CA THR A 22 -47.06 15.79 8.99
C THR A 22 -48.48 16.08 9.51
N GLY A 23 -48.60 16.62 10.73
CA GLY A 23 -49.89 17.06 11.31
C GLY A 23 -50.65 18.09 10.47
N ALA A 24 -49.97 18.72 9.51
CA ALA A 24 -50.55 19.59 8.48
C ALA A 24 -51.58 18.88 7.59
N SER A 25 -51.48 17.56 7.41
CA SER A 25 -52.40 16.77 6.57
C SER A 25 -53.87 16.83 7.03
N ARG A 26 -54.13 17.23 8.28
CA ARG A 26 -55.46 17.38 8.88
C ARG A 26 -56.10 18.75 8.65
N LEU A 27 -55.30 19.76 8.25
CA LEU A 27 -55.75 21.14 8.06
C LEU A 27 -56.26 21.41 6.64
N PHE A 28 -56.05 20.50 5.69
CA PHE A 28 -56.48 20.64 4.30
C PHE A 28 -57.64 19.70 3.99
N SER A 29 -58.75 20.28 3.53
CA SER A 29 -60.02 19.59 3.24
C SER A 29 -60.00 18.82 1.91
N MET A 30 -59.13 19.19 0.97
CA MET A 30 -59.04 18.56 -0.35
C MET A 30 -57.63 18.03 -0.60
N LYS A 31 -57.52 16.72 -0.84
CA LYS A 31 -56.26 16.03 -1.15
C LYS A 31 -56.36 15.46 -2.55
N LEU A 32 -55.46 15.88 -3.43
CA LEU A 32 -55.29 15.34 -4.77
C LEU A 32 -53.94 14.63 -4.82
N ALA A 33 -53.97 13.31 -4.88
CA ALA A 33 -52.79 12.52 -5.22
C ALA A 33 -52.74 12.42 -6.74
N LEU A 34 -51.70 12.99 -7.34
CA LEU A 34 -51.40 12.79 -8.76
C LEU A 34 -50.51 11.56 -8.86
N GLU A 35 -51.00 10.53 -9.53
CA GLU A 35 -50.20 9.35 -9.88
C GLU A 35 -49.22 9.70 -11.01
N ASP A 36 -48.13 8.94 -11.09
CA ASP A 36 -47.18 9.06 -12.19
C ASP A 36 -47.84 8.66 -13.50
N TYR A 37 -47.42 9.30 -14.60
CA TYR A 37 -48.03 9.05 -15.91
C TYR A 37 -47.65 7.67 -16.41
N SER A 38 -48.56 6.96 -17.07
CA SER A 38 -48.19 5.75 -17.79
C SER A 38 -47.32 6.07 -19.02
N ASP A 39 -46.46 5.12 -19.43
CA ASP A 39 -45.69 5.18 -20.68
C ASP A 39 -46.55 5.63 -21.88
N GLU A 40 -47.79 5.14 -21.95
CA GLU A 40 -48.74 5.40 -23.03
C GLU A 40 -49.29 6.84 -23.00
N GLU A 41 -49.42 7.43 -21.81
CA GLU A 41 -49.84 8.82 -21.63
C GLU A 41 -48.71 9.79 -21.90
N ILE A 42 -47.50 9.48 -21.45
CA ILE A 42 -46.28 10.23 -21.79
C ILE A 42 -46.05 10.21 -23.30
N HIS A 43 -46.23 9.06 -23.95
CA HIS A 43 -46.13 8.97 -25.40
C HIS A 43 -47.15 9.85 -26.11
N ARG A 44 -48.41 9.86 -25.66
CA ARG A 44 -49.45 10.76 -26.21
C ARG A 44 -49.11 12.24 -25.99
N LEU A 45 -48.60 12.61 -24.83
CA LEU A 45 -48.15 13.97 -24.52
C LEU A 45 -46.99 14.39 -25.43
N LEU A 46 -45.96 13.55 -25.57
CA LEU A 46 -44.81 13.78 -26.43
C LEU A 46 -45.23 14.01 -27.89
N VAL A 47 -46.09 13.14 -28.43
CA VAL A 47 -46.63 13.28 -29.80
C VAL A 47 -47.40 14.59 -29.95
N ARG A 48 -48.18 14.99 -28.94
CA ARG A 48 -48.93 16.25 -28.96
C ARG A 48 -48.01 17.47 -28.96
N ILE A 49 -46.94 17.47 -28.16
CA ILE A 49 -45.93 18.53 -28.11
C ILE A 49 -45.23 18.67 -29.47
N LEU A 50 -44.75 17.56 -30.04
CA LEU A 50 -44.04 17.55 -31.33
C LEU A 50 -44.94 17.99 -32.50
N LYS A 51 -46.22 17.55 -32.52
CA LYS A 51 -47.20 18.02 -33.52
C LYS A 51 -47.49 19.51 -33.40
N LYS A 52 -47.61 20.04 -32.18
CA LYS A 52 -47.81 21.47 -31.94
C LYS A 52 -46.61 22.29 -32.41
N ALA A 53 -45.40 21.76 -32.28
CA ALA A 53 -44.17 22.34 -32.80
C ALA A 53 -43.98 22.17 -34.33
N LYS A 54 -44.91 21.51 -35.03
CA LYS A 54 -44.85 21.20 -36.47
C LYS A 54 -43.59 20.39 -36.88
N LEU A 55 -43.09 19.57 -35.98
CA LEU A 55 -41.96 18.68 -36.23
C LEU A 55 -42.45 17.34 -36.82
N HIS A 56 -41.70 16.79 -37.77
CA HIS A 56 -41.86 15.46 -38.32
C HIS A 56 -40.78 14.55 -37.75
N VAL A 57 -41.11 13.28 -37.53
CA VAL A 57 -40.22 12.32 -36.85
C VAL A 57 -39.92 11.16 -37.79
N GLU A 58 -38.64 10.81 -37.91
CA GLU A 58 -38.18 9.61 -38.62
C GLU A 58 -38.75 8.34 -37.99
N GLY A 59 -39.29 7.44 -38.81
CA GLY A 59 -39.97 6.22 -38.33
C GLY A 59 -41.43 6.42 -37.89
N GLY A 60 -41.96 7.64 -37.96
CA GLY A 60 -43.36 7.96 -37.69
C GLY A 60 -43.75 8.02 -36.20
N TRP A 61 -44.98 8.45 -35.92
CA TRP A 61 -45.44 8.78 -34.55
C TRP A 61 -45.48 7.60 -33.57
N HIS A 62 -45.63 6.38 -34.08
CA HIS A 62 -45.65 5.15 -33.27
C HIS A 62 -44.38 4.31 -33.47
N GLY A 63 -43.34 4.91 -34.07
CA GLY A 63 -42.06 4.26 -34.34
C GLY A 63 -41.29 3.92 -33.07
N PRO A 64 -40.32 2.98 -33.14
CA PRO A 64 -39.55 2.54 -31.97
C PRO A 64 -38.79 3.69 -31.30
N CYS A 65 -38.28 4.66 -32.05
CA CYS A 65 -37.52 5.79 -31.50
C CYS A 65 -38.32 6.61 -30.47
N LEU A 66 -39.60 6.89 -30.75
CA LEU A 66 -40.46 7.64 -29.83
C LEU A 66 -40.88 6.81 -28.62
N LYS A 67 -40.99 5.49 -28.75
CA LYS A 67 -41.28 4.59 -27.62
C LYS A 67 -40.09 4.45 -26.68
N ILE A 68 -38.87 4.43 -27.22
CA ILE A 68 -37.63 4.41 -26.42
C ILE A 68 -37.52 5.73 -25.64
N LEU A 69 -37.74 6.86 -26.31
CA LEU A 69 -37.74 8.18 -25.66
C LEU A 69 -38.73 8.30 -24.49
N THR A 70 -39.91 7.69 -24.61
CA THR A 70 -40.93 7.75 -23.54
C THR A 70 -40.59 6.84 -22.37
N ARG A 71 -39.98 5.68 -22.64
CA ARG A 71 -39.46 4.80 -21.58
C ARG A 71 -38.32 5.44 -20.81
N ASN A 72 -37.41 6.13 -21.50
CA ASN A 72 -36.30 6.86 -20.89
C ASN A 72 -36.76 8.09 -20.08
N ALA A 73 -38.03 8.53 -20.22
CA ALA A 73 -38.61 9.60 -19.42
C ALA A 73 -39.20 9.13 -18.08
N PHE A 74 -39.05 7.83 -17.72
CA PHE A 74 -39.38 7.24 -16.42
C PHE A 74 -40.70 7.74 -15.80
N ASN A 75 -41.78 7.78 -16.59
CA ASN A 75 -43.12 8.16 -16.11
C ASN A 75 -43.25 9.59 -15.53
N ASN A 76 -42.26 10.47 -15.77
CA ASN A 76 -42.22 11.83 -15.24
C ASN A 76 -42.20 12.90 -16.35
N ILE A 77 -43.09 13.91 -16.25
CA ILE A 77 -43.12 15.06 -17.17
C ILE A 77 -41.82 15.87 -17.13
N LEU A 78 -41.20 16.02 -15.96
CA LEU A 78 -39.96 16.78 -15.82
C LEU A 78 -38.83 16.10 -16.60
N ALA A 79 -38.72 14.77 -16.48
CA ALA A 79 -37.79 13.97 -17.26
C ALA A 79 -38.09 14.03 -18.77
N LEU A 80 -39.38 14.02 -19.16
CA LEU A 80 -39.77 14.21 -20.56
C LEU A 80 -39.31 15.56 -21.12
N HIS A 81 -39.38 16.64 -20.33
CA HIS A 81 -38.88 17.96 -20.71
C HIS A 81 -37.36 17.95 -20.91
N THR A 82 -36.61 17.37 -19.98
CA THR A 82 -35.15 17.23 -20.10
C THR A 82 -34.75 16.43 -21.35
N VAL A 83 -35.45 15.32 -21.59
CA VAL A 83 -35.24 14.48 -22.79
C VAL A 83 -35.55 15.27 -24.07
N LEU A 84 -36.64 16.05 -24.09
CA LEU A 84 -36.98 16.90 -25.24
C LEU A 84 -35.94 17.99 -25.49
N GLU A 85 -35.45 18.66 -24.45
CA GLU A 85 -34.36 19.64 -24.57
C GLU A 85 -33.11 19.01 -25.18
N LEU A 86 -32.75 17.80 -24.74
CA LEU A 86 -31.63 17.04 -25.28
C LEU A 86 -31.82 16.74 -26.77
N VAL A 87 -33.02 16.32 -27.19
CA VAL A 87 -33.36 16.07 -28.60
C VAL A 87 -33.25 17.36 -29.43
N MET A 88 -33.73 18.49 -28.92
CA MET A 88 -33.64 19.78 -29.60
C MET A 88 -32.19 20.26 -29.72
N ASN A 89 -31.37 20.06 -28.69
CA ASN A 89 -29.94 20.39 -28.71
C ASN A 89 -29.17 19.57 -29.75
N ARG A 90 -29.46 18.26 -29.84
CA ARG A 90 -28.89 17.38 -30.87
C ARG A 90 -29.28 17.81 -32.27
N GLN A 91 -30.55 18.15 -32.47
CA GLN A 91 -31.03 18.69 -33.74
C GLN A 91 -30.30 19.99 -34.11
N ALA A 92 -30.12 20.90 -33.15
CA ALA A 92 -29.39 22.15 -33.36
C ALA A 92 -27.92 21.92 -33.76
N LEU A 93 -27.23 20.97 -33.11
CA LEU A 93 -25.86 20.58 -33.44
C LEU A 93 -25.75 20.02 -34.86
N ARG A 94 -26.63 19.08 -35.25
CA ARG A 94 -26.69 18.52 -36.60
C ARG A 94 -26.95 19.61 -37.65
N LEU A 95 -27.91 20.51 -37.38
CA LEU A 95 -28.24 21.61 -38.27
C LEU A 95 -27.04 22.56 -38.44
N ARG A 96 -26.32 22.88 -37.35
CA ARG A 96 -25.10 23.70 -37.39
C ARG A 96 -23.99 23.08 -38.22
N GLN A 97 -23.74 21.78 -38.09
CA GLN A 97 -22.76 21.05 -38.91
C GLN A 97 -23.17 21.04 -40.38
N SER A 98 -24.44 20.70 -40.67
CA SER A 98 -24.93 20.66 -42.05
C SER A 98 -24.86 22.04 -42.72
N LEU A 99 -25.12 23.14 -42.01
CA LEU A 99 -24.96 24.51 -42.55
C LEU A 99 -23.50 24.81 -42.93
N GLY A 100 -22.52 24.37 -42.12
CA GLY A 100 -21.09 24.47 -42.43
C GLY A 100 -20.71 23.70 -43.69
N ASP A 101 -21.22 22.47 -43.84
CA ASP A 101 -20.99 21.64 -45.03
C ASP A 101 -21.71 22.17 -46.28
N THR A 102 -22.89 22.77 -46.11
CA THR A 102 -23.67 23.34 -47.22
C THR A 102 -22.96 24.57 -47.80
N ALA A 103 -22.33 25.38 -46.95
CA ALA A 103 -21.47 26.49 -47.37
C ALA A 103 -20.23 26.02 -48.13
N ALA A 104 -19.70 24.83 -47.82
CA ALA A 104 -18.52 24.26 -48.47
C ALA A 104 -18.82 23.46 -49.75
N LYS A 105 -19.98 22.77 -49.85
CA LYS A 105 -20.26 21.76 -50.89
C LYS A 105 -21.51 22.00 -51.77
N ARG A 106 -22.22 23.15 -51.64
CA ARG A 106 -23.45 23.46 -52.41
C ARG A 106 -24.50 22.34 -52.38
N THR A 107 -24.67 21.73 -51.22
CA THR A 107 -25.66 20.68 -50.97
C THR A 107 -27.06 21.25 -50.69
N LYS A 108 -28.06 20.37 -50.61
CA LYS A 108 -29.47 20.70 -50.34
C LYS A 108 -29.63 21.32 -48.95
N GLU A 109 -30.45 22.37 -48.81
CA GLU A 109 -30.72 23.01 -47.51
C GLU A 109 -31.23 22.02 -46.45
N PRO A 110 -30.78 22.15 -45.19
CA PRO A 110 -31.19 21.24 -44.12
C PRO A 110 -32.66 21.43 -43.71
N ASN A 111 -33.36 20.32 -43.46
CA ASN A 111 -34.77 20.35 -43.05
C ASN A 111 -34.90 20.60 -41.54
N TYR A 112 -35.28 21.82 -41.18
CA TYR A 112 -35.48 22.27 -39.79
C TYR A 112 -36.66 21.59 -39.07
N ASN A 113 -37.64 21.08 -39.83
CA ASN A 113 -38.86 20.51 -39.26
C ASN A 113 -38.81 18.98 -39.20
N TYR A 114 -37.64 18.37 -39.35
CA TYR A 114 -37.48 16.91 -39.36
C TYR A 114 -36.47 16.45 -38.31
N LEU A 115 -36.94 15.63 -37.38
CA LEU A 115 -36.15 14.94 -36.37
C LEU A 115 -35.73 13.58 -36.92
N THR A 116 -34.43 13.40 -37.02
CA THR A 116 -33.80 12.14 -37.44
C THR A 116 -33.68 11.18 -36.26
N LYS A 117 -33.41 9.90 -36.54
CA LYS A 117 -33.09 8.87 -35.53
C LYS A 117 -31.97 9.32 -34.59
N PHE A 118 -30.96 10.00 -35.14
CA PHE A 118 -29.84 10.56 -34.39
C PHE A 118 -30.29 11.67 -33.41
N ASP A 119 -31.19 12.55 -33.85
CA ASP A 119 -31.71 13.62 -32.99
C ASP A 119 -32.48 13.04 -31.79
N LEU A 120 -33.26 11.99 -32.05
CA LEU A 120 -34.11 11.32 -31.05
C LEU A 120 -33.30 10.51 -30.04
N LEU A 121 -32.44 9.60 -30.50
CA LEU A 121 -31.79 8.61 -29.63
C LEU A 121 -30.37 9.03 -29.23
N GLY A 122 -29.74 9.89 -30.02
CA GLY A 122 -28.35 10.29 -29.85
C GLY A 122 -27.36 9.38 -30.58
N PRO A 123 -26.05 9.68 -30.46
CA PRO A 123 -24.99 8.83 -31.00
C PRO A 123 -24.99 7.46 -30.34
N GLU A 124 -24.58 6.45 -31.10
CA GLU A 124 -24.38 5.11 -30.58
C GLU A 124 -23.35 5.11 -29.43
N PRO A 125 -23.51 4.23 -28.43
CA PRO A 125 -22.58 4.08 -27.31
C PRO A 125 -21.10 4.03 -27.71
N VAL A 126 -20.79 3.30 -28.80
CA VAL A 126 -19.42 3.16 -29.33
C VAL A 126 -18.86 4.48 -29.84
N THR A 127 -19.68 5.29 -30.48
CA THR A 127 -19.26 6.60 -31.02
C THR A 127 -18.95 7.56 -29.88
N LYS A 128 -19.75 7.53 -28.81
CA LYS A 128 -19.52 8.36 -27.62
C LYS A 128 -18.20 8.02 -26.92
N LEU A 129 -17.88 6.74 -26.80
CA LEU A 129 -16.60 6.32 -26.20
C LEU A 129 -15.39 6.86 -26.97
N ARG A 130 -15.45 6.89 -28.32
CA ARG A 130 -14.34 7.42 -29.14
C ARG A 130 -14.11 8.92 -28.93
N GLU A 131 -15.16 9.65 -28.58
CA GLU A 131 -15.11 11.09 -28.31
C GLU A 131 -14.80 11.39 -26.84
N SER A 132 -14.88 10.38 -25.95
CA SER A 132 -14.63 10.49 -24.51
C SER A 132 -13.18 10.90 -24.21
N GLU A 133 -13.02 12.02 -23.51
CA GLU A 133 -11.72 12.42 -22.96
C GLU A 133 -11.32 11.52 -21.79
N ALA A 134 -12.27 11.06 -20.97
CA ALA A 134 -12.02 10.13 -19.88
C ALA A 134 -11.48 8.78 -20.39
N TRP A 135 -11.98 8.29 -21.53
CA TRP A 135 -11.45 7.09 -22.17
C TRP A 135 -10.03 7.26 -22.69
N LYS A 136 -9.73 8.40 -23.33
CA LYS A 136 -8.35 8.72 -23.78
C LYS A 136 -7.39 8.76 -22.59
N GLN A 137 -7.77 9.44 -21.52
CA GLN A 137 -6.98 9.48 -20.28
C GLN A 137 -6.75 8.09 -19.70
N LEU A 138 -7.79 7.24 -19.65
CA LEU A 138 -7.65 5.86 -19.18
C LEU A 138 -6.73 5.03 -20.09
N GLN A 139 -6.78 5.25 -21.41
CA GLN A 139 -5.88 4.59 -22.38
C GLN A 139 -4.43 5.01 -22.20
N ASP A 140 -4.17 6.28 -21.92
CA ASP A 140 -2.83 6.83 -21.66
C ASP A 140 -2.24 6.33 -20.32
N MET A 141 -3.10 5.94 -19.36
CA MET A 141 -2.63 5.35 -18.11
C MET A 141 -1.94 4.00 -18.36
N ILE A 142 -0.74 3.85 -17.79
CA ILE A 142 0.07 2.64 -17.89
C ILE A 142 -0.54 1.50 -17.08
N GLY A 143 -0.68 0.34 -17.71
CA GLY A 143 -1.29 -0.84 -17.10
C GLY A 143 -2.81 -0.85 -17.29
N PHE A 144 -3.52 -1.36 -16.28
CA PHE A 144 -4.99 -1.44 -16.25
C PHE A 144 -5.63 -2.15 -17.45
N GLN A 145 -4.92 -3.10 -18.06
CA GLN A 145 -5.42 -3.82 -19.23
C GLN A 145 -6.78 -4.49 -18.95
N GLU A 146 -6.93 -5.09 -17.76
CA GLU A 146 -8.19 -5.65 -17.28
C GLU A 146 -9.33 -4.60 -17.19
N VAL A 147 -9.04 -3.33 -16.83
CA VAL A 147 -10.07 -2.26 -16.80
C VAL A 147 -10.45 -1.88 -18.21
N LYS A 148 -9.45 -1.72 -19.08
CA LYS A 148 -9.64 -1.31 -20.48
C LYS A 148 -10.51 -2.33 -21.22
N GLU A 149 -10.20 -3.61 -21.07
CA GLU A 149 -10.99 -4.71 -21.65
C GLU A 149 -12.43 -4.75 -21.10
N MET A 150 -12.61 -4.51 -19.81
CA MET A 150 -13.94 -4.44 -19.20
C MET A 150 -14.76 -3.26 -19.72
N VAL A 151 -14.15 -2.07 -19.88
CA VAL A 151 -14.82 -0.91 -20.45
C VAL A 151 -15.25 -1.19 -21.90
N ASP A 152 -14.38 -1.81 -22.70
CA ASP A 152 -14.72 -2.24 -24.05
C ASP A 152 -15.90 -3.24 -24.04
N GLU A 153 -15.89 -4.23 -23.15
CA GLU A 153 -17.01 -5.18 -23.00
C GLU A 153 -18.31 -4.48 -22.60
N LEU A 154 -18.26 -3.56 -21.64
CA LEU A 154 -19.42 -2.77 -21.20
C LEU A 154 -19.97 -1.89 -22.32
N VAL A 155 -19.11 -1.31 -23.15
CA VAL A 155 -19.51 -0.54 -24.34
C VAL A 155 -20.17 -1.45 -25.37
N HIS A 156 -19.63 -2.66 -25.58
CA HIS A 156 -20.24 -3.66 -26.46
C HIS A 156 -21.62 -4.10 -25.96
N GLN A 157 -21.79 -4.31 -24.66
CA GLN A 157 -23.09 -4.63 -24.05
C GLN A 157 -24.07 -3.46 -24.19
N ALA A 158 -23.64 -2.23 -23.90
CA ALA A 158 -24.44 -1.02 -24.08
C ALA A 158 -24.90 -0.85 -25.54
N ASN A 159 -23.99 -1.09 -26.50
CA ASN A 159 -24.32 -1.01 -27.91
C ASN A 159 -25.30 -2.12 -28.34
N THR A 160 -25.13 -3.32 -27.79
CA THR A 160 -26.07 -4.42 -28.03
C THR A 160 -27.47 -4.06 -27.52
N ASN A 161 -27.57 -3.46 -26.33
CA ASN A 161 -28.83 -2.97 -25.79
C ASN A 161 -29.45 -1.87 -26.65
N HIS A 162 -28.66 -0.91 -27.11
CA HIS A 162 -29.11 0.12 -28.04
C HIS A 162 -29.76 -0.50 -29.30
N HIS A 163 -29.14 -1.52 -29.88
CA HIS A 163 -29.69 -2.22 -31.05
C HIS A 163 -30.94 -3.06 -30.73
N ARG A 164 -30.99 -3.69 -29.55
CA ARG A 164 -32.17 -4.46 -29.10
C ARG A 164 -33.37 -3.56 -28.90
N GLU A 165 -33.19 -2.41 -28.28
CA GLU A 165 -34.24 -1.42 -28.06
C GLU A 165 -34.80 -0.88 -29.37
N LEU A 166 -33.93 -0.62 -30.35
CA LEU A 166 -34.33 -0.25 -31.71
C LEU A 166 -35.20 -1.30 -32.39
N GLN A 167 -34.97 -2.57 -32.10
CA GLN A 167 -35.77 -3.70 -32.58
C GLN A 167 -37.03 -3.95 -31.72
N GLY A 168 -37.24 -3.17 -30.66
CA GLY A 168 -38.34 -3.35 -29.71
C GLY A 168 -38.15 -4.55 -28.77
N LEU A 169 -36.96 -5.13 -28.72
CA LEU A 169 -36.61 -6.21 -27.79
C LEU A 169 -36.26 -5.63 -26.41
N PRO A 170 -36.51 -6.37 -25.31
CA PRO A 170 -36.10 -5.93 -23.99
C PRO A 170 -34.56 -5.86 -23.89
N PRO A 171 -33.99 -4.84 -23.22
CA PRO A 171 -32.55 -4.77 -23.00
C PRO A 171 -32.08 -5.95 -22.14
N LEU A 172 -30.83 -6.37 -22.35
CA LEU A 172 -30.14 -7.29 -21.45
C LEU A 172 -29.76 -6.55 -20.17
N ASN A 173 -29.77 -7.24 -19.04
CA ASN A 173 -29.35 -6.65 -17.78
C ASN A 173 -27.83 -6.42 -17.79
N ILE A 174 -27.40 -5.20 -17.48
CA ILE A 174 -25.99 -4.84 -17.34
C ILE A 174 -25.77 -4.45 -15.87
N PRO A 175 -25.04 -5.26 -15.08
CA PRO A 175 -24.75 -4.90 -13.69
C PRO A 175 -23.76 -3.74 -13.65
N LEU A 176 -24.23 -2.55 -13.28
CA LEU A 176 -23.41 -1.34 -13.21
C LEU A 176 -22.56 -1.26 -11.94
N ASN A 177 -23.04 -1.86 -10.84
CA ASN A 177 -22.36 -1.84 -9.55
C ASN A 177 -21.05 -2.64 -9.60
N LYS A 178 -19.95 -2.04 -9.15
CA LYS A 178 -18.61 -2.66 -9.21
C LYS A 178 -17.81 -2.49 -7.92
N VAL A 179 -16.84 -3.37 -7.72
CA VAL A 179 -15.92 -3.35 -6.58
C VAL A 179 -14.49 -3.27 -7.08
N PHE A 180 -13.72 -2.34 -6.54
CA PHE A 180 -12.34 -2.05 -6.93
C PHE A 180 -11.42 -2.41 -5.76
N LEU A 181 -10.60 -3.44 -5.96
CA LEU A 181 -9.76 -4.04 -4.94
C LEU A 181 -8.28 -3.86 -5.26
N GLY A 182 -7.48 -3.42 -4.29
CA GLY A 182 -6.04 -3.54 -4.41
C GLY A 182 -5.23 -2.69 -3.43
N PRO A 183 -3.90 -2.79 -3.47
CA PRO A 183 -2.99 -2.08 -2.57
C PRO A 183 -3.14 -0.55 -2.62
N PRO A 184 -2.71 0.19 -1.58
CA PRO A 184 -2.78 1.65 -1.57
C PRO A 184 -1.91 2.25 -2.69
N GLY A 185 -2.31 3.41 -3.22
CA GLY A 185 -1.53 4.13 -4.24
C GLY A 185 -1.44 3.47 -5.63
N THR A 186 -2.22 2.41 -5.88
CA THR A 186 -2.41 1.82 -7.22
C THR A 186 -3.32 2.63 -8.14
N GLY A 187 -3.81 3.80 -7.70
CA GLY A 187 -4.63 4.69 -8.52
C GLY A 187 -6.13 4.33 -8.56
N LYS A 188 -6.62 3.49 -7.63
CA LYS A 188 -8.02 3.01 -7.58
C LYS A 188 -9.05 4.12 -7.69
N THR A 189 -8.93 5.16 -6.87
CA THR A 189 -9.86 6.30 -6.84
C THR A 189 -9.82 7.10 -8.14
N THR A 190 -8.64 7.25 -8.74
CA THR A 190 -8.46 7.93 -10.03
C THR A 190 -9.14 7.14 -11.16
N VAL A 191 -8.88 5.83 -11.24
CA VAL A 191 -9.49 4.95 -12.24
C VAL A 191 -11.00 4.84 -12.03
N ALA A 192 -11.48 4.79 -10.78
CA ALA A 192 -12.92 4.77 -10.47
C ALA A 192 -13.64 6.04 -10.96
N LYS A 193 -13.01 7.22 -10.82
CA LYS A 193 -13.54 8.48 -11.36
C LYS A 193 -13.65 8.44 -12.88
N LEU A 194 -12.58 8.02 -13.56
CA LEU A 194 -12.57 7.90 -15.03
C LEU A 194 -13.60 6.88 -15.51
N TYR A 195 -13.65 5.70 -14.89
CA TYR A 195 -14.63 4.67 -15.19
C TYR A 195 -16.07 5.18 -15.00
N GLY A 196 -16.34 5.90 -13.91
CA GLY A 196 -17.63 6.53 -13.66
C GLY A 196 -18.01 7.53 -14.75
N GLN A 197 -17.08 8.41 -15.14
CA GLN A 197 -17.29 9.37 -16.23
C GLN A 197 -17.59 8.66 -17.56
N ILE A 198 -16.85 7.59 -17.87
CA ILE A 198 -17.06 6.80 -19.08
C ILE A 198 -18.48 6.18 -19.11
N ILE A 199 -18.94 5.58 -18.01
CA ILE A 199 -20.31 5.02 -17.91
C ILE A 199 -21.37 6.09 -18.17
N ALA A 200 -21.20 7.26 -17.54
CA ALA A 200 -22.08 8.41 -17.72
C ALA A 200 -22.10 8.87 -19.19
N GLU A 201 -20.93 9.05 -19.81
CA GLU A 201 -20.80 9.52 -21.19
C GLU A 201 -21.41 8.55 -22.21
N ILE A 202 -21.19 7.23 -22.04
CA ILE A 202 -21.78 6.19 -22.90
C ILE A 202 -23.32 6.24 -22.84
N GLY A 203 -23.89 6.77 -21.74
CA GLY A 203 -25.33 6.99 -21.56
C GLY A 203 -26.03 5.81 -20.90
N LEU A 204 -25.33 5.10 -20.01
CA LEU A 204 -25.92 4.08 -19.14
C LEU A 204 -26.63 4.71 -17.93
N LEU A 205 -26.40 6.00 -17.67
CA LEU A 205 -27.02 6.80 -16.62
C LEU A 205 -27.65 8.05 -17.22
N SER A 206 -28.67 8.61 -16.55
CA SER A 206 -29.36 9.82 -17.00
C SER A 206 -28.54 11.11 -16.81
N GLY A 207 -27.58 11.11 -15.89
CA GLY A 207 -26.68 12.21 -15.60
C GLY A 207 -25.20 11.88 -15.85
N ASP A 208 -24.37 12.92 -15.84
CA ASP A 208 -22.93 12.87 -16.12
C ASP A 208 -22.04 13.10 -14.89
N GLU A 209 -22.64 13.31 -13.72
CA GLU A 209 -21.92 13.62 -12.49
C GLU A 209 -21.39 12.37 -11.78
N VAL A 210 -20.16 12.48 -11.29
CA VAL A 210 -19.52 11.49 -10.42
C VAL A 210 -19.36 12.07 -9.02
N VAL A 211 -19.99 11.44 -8.04
CA VAL A 211 -19.98 11.83 -6.63
C VAL A 211 -19.07 10.88 -5.86
N VAL A 212 -18.04 11.43 -5.20
CA VAL A 212 -17.16 10.67 -4.31
C VAL A 212 -17.54 10.94 -2.85
N LYS A 213 -17.63 9.87 -2.07
CA LYS A 213 -17.96 9.91 -0.65
C LYS A 213 -17.02 9.03 0.15
N ASP A 214 -16.72 9.49 1.36
CA ASP A 214 -15.96 8.74 2.35
C ASP A 214 -16.91 8.10 3.37
N PRO A 215 -16.49 7.03 4.08
CA PRO A 215 -17.30 6.38 5.11
C PRO A 215 -17.79 7.34 6.21
N SER A 216 -17.03 8.40 6.48
CA SER A 216 -17.41 9.47 7.42
C SER A 216 -18.63 10.28 6.97
N ASP A 217 -18.90 10.37 5.67
CA ASP A 217 -20.08 11.09 5.15
C ASP A 217 -21.38 10.36 5.48
N PHE A 218 -21.31 9.03 5.64
CA PHE A 218 -22.45 8.19 5.96
C PHE A 218 -22.72 8.07 7.46
N ILE A 219 -21.68 8.18 8.30
CA ILE A 219 -21.78 7.94 9.74
C ILE A 219 -22.22 9.23 10.45
N GLY A 220 -23.46 9.23 10.97
CA GLY A 220 -24.01 10.32 11.75
C GLY A 220 -23.65 10.24 13.25
N GLN A 221 -23.84 11.36 13.95
CA GLN A 221 -23.59 11.46 15.41
C GLN A 221 -24.70 10.83 16.28
N TYR A 222 -25.87 10.53 15.72
CA TYR A 222 -27.07 10.07 16.43
C TYR A 222 -27.71 8.84 15.77
N ILE A 223 -28.47 8.06 16.56
CA ILE A 223 -29.15 6.83 16.10
C ILE A 223 -30.21 7.19 15.05
N GLY A 224 -30.16 6.52 13.90
CA GLY A 224 -30.99 6.81 12.74
C GLY A 224 -30.47 7.92 11.82
N ASN A 225 -29.51 8.74 12.27
CA ASN A 225 -28.94 9.79 11.41
C ASN A 225 -28.08 9.21 10.28
N SER A 226 -27.35 8.12 10.54
CA SER A 226 -26.57 7.44 9.50
C SER A 226 -27.45 6.87 8.38
N GLU A 227 -28.63 6.34 8.71
CA GLU A 227 -29.61 5.86 7.73
C GLU A 227 -30.21 7.01 6.91
N ALA A 228 -30.53 8.13 7.58
CA ALA A 228 -31.06 9.32 6.94
C ALA A 228 -30.04 9.92 5.95
N ASN A 229 -28.78 10.09 6.39
CA ASN A 229 -27.68 10.55 5.55
C ASN A 229 -27.47 9.61 4.34
N THR A 230 -27.47 8.30 4.57
CA THR A 230 -27.32 7.31 3.50
C THR A 230 -28.45 7.43 2.48
N LYS A 231 -29.72 7.56 2.93
CA LYS A 231 -30.87 7.76 2.03
C LYS A 231 -30.77 9.06 1.25
N GLU A 232 -30.30 10.15 1.87
CA GLU A 232 -30.13 11.43 1.21
C GLU A 232 -29.03 11.38 0.15
N ILE A 233 -27.88 10.79 0.46
CA ILE A 233 -26.78 10.56 -0.49
C ILE A 233 -27.28 9.72 -1.67
N LEU A 234 -27.96 8.60 -1.38
CA LEU A 234 -28.50 7.74 -2.43
C LEU A 234 -29.46 8.51 -3.33
N ARG A 235 -30.43 9.25 -2.77
CA ARG A 235 -31.36 10.08 -3.55
C ARG A 235 -30.63 11.14 -4.39
N ALA A 236 -29.59 11.76 -3.84
CA ALA A 236 -28.80 12.77 -4.56
C ALA A 236 -27.96 12.17 -5.71
N THR A 237 -27.70 10.86 -5.66
CA THR A 237 -26.92 10.10 -6.65
C THR A 237 -27.79 9.29 -7.62
N GLU A 238 -29.10 9.51 -7.64
CA GLU A 238 -29.96 9.01 -8.71
C GLU A 238 -29.58 9.69 -10.03
N GLY A 239 -29.40 8.91 -11.08
CA GLY A 239 -28.84 9.33 -12.37
C GLY A 239 -27.32 9.49 -12.39
N LYS A 240 -26.60 9.16 -11.31
CA LYS A 240 -25.19 9.50 -11.14
C LYS A 240 -24.34 8.31 -10.70
N VAL A 241 -23.02 8.48 -10.75
CA VAL A 241 -22.07 7.51 -10.20
C VAL A 241 -21.74 7.88 -8.76
N LEU A 242 -21.89 6.93 -7.83
CA LEU A 242 -21.49 7.06 -6.43
C LEU A 242 -20.24 6.20 -6.18
N ILE A 243 -19.13 6.85 -5.89
CA ILE A 243 -17.89 6.19 -5.46
C ILE A 243 -17.81 6.27 -3.94
N ILE A 244 -17.66 5.12 -3.29
CA ILE A 244 -17.37 5.03 -1.85
C ILE A 244 -15.92 4.59 -1.70
N ASP A 245 -15.06 5.54 -1.34
CA ASP A 245 -13.64 5.23 -1.09
C ASP A 245 -13.46 4.55 0.27
N ASP A 246 -12.44 3.69 0.39
CA ASP A 246 -12.17 2.89 1.60
C ASP A 246 -13.42 2.26 2.25
N ALA A 247 -14.30 1.68 1.42
CA ALA A 247 -15.61 1.14 1.81
C ALA A 247 -15.52 0.07 2.93
N HIS A 248 -14.40 -0.64 3.03
CA HIS A 248 -14.15 -1.58 4.12
C HIS A 248 -14.22 -0.93 5.52
N MET A 249 -14.00 0.38 5.66
CA MET A 249 -14.14 1.11 6.93
C MET A 249 -15.60 1.25 7.40
N LEU A 250 -16.58 0.96 6.53
CA LEU A 250 -17.98 0.77 6.92
C LEU A 250 -18.18 -0.51 7.74
N TYR A 251 -17.12 -1.27 8.00
CA TYR A 251 -17.12 -2.41 8.89
C TYR A 251 -15.81 -2.44 9.71
N GLN A 252 -15.91 -2.61 11.02
CA GLN A 252 -14.77 -2.93 11.86
C GLN A 252 -15.02 -4.32 12.46
N GLY A 253 -14.03 -5.20 12.34
CA GLY A 253 -14.15 -6.62 12.71
C GLY A 253 -14.63 -6.84 14.14
N THR A 254 -15.13 -8.04 14.41
CA THR A 254 -15.70 -8.46 15.71
C THR A 254 -14.62 -8.71 16.79
N GLY A 255 -13.74 -7.74 17.03
CA GLY A 255 -12.93 -7.71 18.25
C GLY A 255 -13.83 -7.48 19.46
N HIS A 256 -13.63 -8.24 20.55
CA HIS A 256 -14.46 -8.18 21.76
C HIS A 256 -14.49 -6.78 22.39
N GLY A 257 -15.48 -5.99 21.98
CA GLY A 257 -15.75 -4.63 22.41
C GLY A 257 -16.88 -4.05 21.58
N ALA A 258 -18.07 -4.63 21.68
CA ALA A 258 -19.28 -4.15 21.01
C ALA A 258 -19.61 -2.72 21.47
N ASN A 259 -19.03 -1.75 20.77
CA ASN A 259 -19.33 -0.34 20.96
C ASN A 259 -20.47 0.08 20.04
N CYS A 260 -21.21 1.11 20.48
CA CYS A 260 -22.33 1.72 19.75
C CYS A 260 -21.98 2.09 18.29
N SER A 261 -20.70 2.35 17.99
CA SER A 261 -20.15 2.67 16.66
C SER A 261 -20.47 1.64 15.57
N ASP A 262 -20.53 0.35 15.90
CA ASP A 262 -20.72 -0.70 14.89
C ASP A 262 -22.18 -0.79 14.43
N SER A 263 -23.13 -0.49 15.32
CA SER A 263 -24.55 -0.45 14.98
C SER A 263 -24.85 0.62 13.93
N PHE A 264 -24.24 1.81 14.06
CA PHE A 264 -24.40 2.88 13.06
C PHE A 264 -23.86 2.49 11.69
N ARG A 265 -22.72 1.80 11.65
CA ARG A 265 -22.07 1.39 10.40
C ARG A 265 -22.81 0.26 9.71
N LEU A 266 -23.27 -0.74 10.47
CA LEU A 266 -24.15 -1.80 9.97
C LEU A 266 -25.45 -1.24 9.40
N ALA A 267 -26.05 -0.25 10.06
CA ALA A 267 -27.26 0.42 9.56
C ALA A 267 -27.04 1.12 8.20
N VAL A 268 -25.85 1.68 7.95
CA VAL A 268 -25.46 2.22 6.64
C VAL A 268 -25.45 1.12 5.59
N VAL A 269 -24.78 -0.01 5.88
CA VAL A 269 -24.68 -1.15 4.95
C VAL A 269 -26.05 -1.73 4.63
N ASP A 270 -26.92 -1.90 5.64
CA ASP A 270 -28.27 -2.40 5.46
C ASP A 270 -29.12 -1.44 4.62
N THR A 271 -28.97 -0.13 4.85
CA THR A 271 -29.64 0.90 4.06
C THR A 271 -29.15 0.92 2.61
N LEU A 272 -27.84 0.78 2.38
CA LEU A 272 -27.27 0.66 1.03
C LEU A 272 -27.84 -0.56 0.31
N VAL A 273 -27.82 -1.74 0.93
CA VAL A 273 -28.32 -2.99 0.32
C VAL A 273 -29.82 -2.92 0.03
N THR A 274 -30.61 -2.28 0.91
CA THR A 274 -32.06 -2.14 0.76
C THR A 274 -32.45 -1.20 -0.39
N ASN A 275 -31.66 -0.14 -0.61
CA ASN A 275 -31.95 0.89 -1.62
C ASN A 275 -31.12 0.72 -2.90
N THR A 276 -30.34 -0.35 -3.01
CA THR A 276 -29.59 -0.72 -4.22
C THR A 276 -30.29 -1.91 -4.87
N SER A 277 -30.79 -1.72 -6.08
CA SER A 277 -31.33 -2.79 -6.90
C SER A 277 -30.30 -3.18 -7.97
N ASN A 278 -30.44 -4.37 -8.55
CA ASN A 278 -29.70 -4.74 -9.77
C ASN A 278 -30.73 -5.07 -10.88
N GLU A 279 -31.88 -4.38 -10.83
CA GLU A 279 -32.98 -4.60 -11.75
C GLU A 279 -32.75 -3.83 -13.06
N PRO A 280 -33.24 -4.34 -14.21
CA PRO A 280 -33.16 -3.62 -15.47
C PRO A 280 -33.85 -2.26 -15.36
N GLY A 281 -33.09 -1.17 -15.49
CA GLY A 281 -33.58 0.21 -15.37
C GLY A 281 -33.12 0.94 -14.10
N ASP A 282 -32.24 0.36 -13.28
CA ASP A 282 -31.59 1.10 -12.20
C ASP A 282 -30.68 2.21 -12.78
N ASP A 283 -31.02 3.46 -12.47
CA ASP A 283 -30.34 4.66 -12.96
C ASP A 283 -29.27 5.10 -11.97
N ARG A 284 -28.41 4.18 -11.53
CA ARG A 284 -27.29 4.47 -10.62
C ARG A 284 -26.16 3.45 -10.78
N CYS A 285 -24.93 3.93 -10.66
CA CYS A 285 -23.74 3.06 -10.54
C CYS A 285 -23.06 3.32 -9.19
N ILE A 286 -22.92 2.29 -8.36
CA ILE A 286 -22.18 2.36 -7.11
C ILE A 286 -20.85 1.60 -7.26
N ILE A 287 -19.74 2.29 -6.95
CA ILE A 287 -18.39 1.72 -6.99
C ILE A 287 -17.83 1.70 -5.56
N LEU A 288 -17.52 0.50 -5.07
CA LEU A 288 -16.90 0.32 -3.75
C LEU A 288 -15.39 0.12 -3.90
N ILE A 289 -14.58 0.93 -3.24
CA ILE A 289 -13.11 0.82 -3.28
C ILE A 289 -12.59 0.29 -1.95
N GLY A 290 -11.62 -0.63 -1.96
CA GLY A 290 -10.95 -1.05 -0.73
C GLY A 290 -9.78 -2.01 -0.92
N TYR A 291 -9.23 -2.46 0.20
CA TYR A 291 -8.13 -3.43 0.21
C TYR A 291 -8.66 -4.86 0.11
N PRO A 292 -8.00 -5.78 -0.62
CA PRO A 292 -8.53 -7.12 -0.89
C PRO A 292 -8.93 -7.91 0.36
N ASP A 293 -8.06 -7.95 1.37
CA ASP A 293 -8.30 -8.75 2.57
C ASP A 293 -9.37 -8.14 3.48
N LEU A 294 -9.35 -6.81 3.65
CA LEU A 294 -10.33 -6.08 4.45
C LEU A 294 -11.72 -6.09 3.80
N MET A 295 -11.78 -6.01 2.47
CA MET A 295 -13.05 -6.13 1.73
C MET A 295 -13.60 -7.55 1.79
N LYS A 296 -12.77 -8.59 1.74
CA LYS A 296 -13.23 -9.97 1.96
C LYS A 296 -13.86 -10.13 3.34
N GLU A 297 -13.21 -9.60 4.38
CA GLU A 297 -13.76 -9.62 5.73
C GLU A 297 -15.08 -8.85 5.83
N PHE A 298 -15.11 -7.63 5.29
CA PHE A 298 -16.31 -6.79 5.22
C PHE A 298 -17.48 -7.53 4.55
N PHE A 299 -17.28 -8.15 3.40
CA PHE A 299 -18.33 -8.84 2.66
C PHE A 299 -18.78 -10.16 3.30
N ASN A 300 -17.91 -10.83 4.05
CA ASN A 300 -18.24 -12.07 4.74
C ASN A 300 -19.03 -11.82 6.02
N ASN A 301 -18.75 -10.72 6.71
CA ASN A 301 -19.18 -10.51 8.09
C ASN A 301 -20.18 -9.36 8.29
N SER A 302 -20.50 -8.56 7.27
CA SER A 302 -21.47 -7.45 7.37
C SER A 302 -22.92 -7.90 7.07
N ASN A 303 -23.31 -7.96 5.79
CA ASN A 303 -24.64 -8.35 5.35
C ASN A 303 -24.56 -9.28 4.11
N PRO A 304 -25.18 -10.48 4.15
CA PRO A 304 -25.19 -11.41 3.02
C PRO A 304 -25.75 -10.84 1.70
N GLY A 305 -26.62 -9.84 1.76
CA GLY A 305 -27.18 -9.14 0.61
C GLY A 305 -26.15 -8.32 -0.17
N LEU A 306 -25.06 -7.88 0.49
CA LEU A 306 -24.01 -7.09 -0.15
C LEU A 306 -23.32 -7.87 -1.27
N ARG A 307 -22.99 -9.16 -1.03
CA ARG A 307 -22.39 -10.05 -2.04
C ARG A 307 -23.27 -10.28 -3.28
N ARG A 308 -24.60 -10.17 -3.13
CA ARG A 308 -25.54 -10.32 -4.25
C ARG A 308 -25.63 -9.06 -5.10
N ARG A 309 -25.49 -7.88 -4.48
CA ARG A 309 -25.52 -6.58 -5.17
C ARG A 309 -24.17 -6.21 -5.78
N PHE A 310 -23.10 -6.60 -5.10
CA PHE A 310 -21.71 -6.36 -5.46
C PHE A 310 -20.95 -7.70 -5.52
N PRO A 311 -20.99 -8.43 -6.65
CA PRO A 311 -20.29 -9.71 -6.77
C PRO A 311 -18.78 -9.51 -6.70
N LEU A 312 -18.15 -10.03 -5.63
CA LEU A 312 -16.69 -9.95 -5.45
C LEU A 312 -15.91 -10.72 -6.54
N GLU A 313 -16.55 -11.70 -7.20
CA GLU A 313 -15.95 -12.45 -8.30
C GLU A 313 -15.78 -11.60 -9.56
N GLU A 314 -16.57 -10.54 -9.71
CA GLU A 314 -16.44 -9.55 -10.79
C GLU A 314 -15.69 -8.28 -10.33
N ALA A 315 -15.08 -8.33 -9.14
CA ALA A 315 -14.31 -7.21 -8.64
C ALA A 315 -13.06 -6.98 -9.48
N PHE A 316 -12.73 -5.72 -9.69
CA PHE A 316 -11.52 -5.33 -10.38
C PHE A 316 -10.32 -5.41 -9.44
N HIS A 317 -9.25 -6.08 -9.86
CA HIS A 317 -8.05 -6.28 -9.07
C HIS A 317 -6.90 -5.38 -9.55
N PHE A 318 -6.67 -4.29 -8.81
CA PHE A 318 -5.47 -3.47 -8.94
C PHE A 318 -4.27 -4.25 -8.38
N GLN A 319 -3.35 -4.62 -9.27
CA GLN A 319 -2.09 -5.25 -8.93
C GLN A 319 -1.02 -4.18 -8.63
N ASP A 320 0.04 -4.58 -7.93
CA ASP A 320 1.22 -3.73 -7.76
C ASP A 320 1.89 -3.50 -9.12
N TYR A 321 2.38 -2.27 -9.33
CA TYR A 321 3.11 -1.93 -10.55
C TYR A 321 4.40 -2.74 -10.66
N SER A 322 4.66 -3.28 -11.86
CA SER A 322 5.96 -3.88 -12.17
C SER A 322 7.06 -2.80 -12.21
N VAL A 323 8.34 -3.20 -12.11
CA VAL A 323 9.45 -2.26 -12.22
C VAL A 323 9.43 -1.55 -13.59
N ASP A 324 9.06 -2.27 -14.64
CA ASP A 324 8.91 -1.71 -15.99
C ASP A 324 7.76 -0.69 -16.06
N GLN A 325 6.63 -0.98 -15.41
CA GLN A 325 5.52 -0.04 -15.33
C GLN A 325 5.88 1.20 -14.50
N LEU A 326 6.61 1.03 -13.40
CA LEU A 326 7.14 2.15 -12.61
C LEU A 326 8.12 3.00 -13.43
N ALA A 327 8.93 2.38 -14.29
CA ALA A 327 9.79 3.09 -15.23
C ALA A 327 9.01 3.94 -16.22
N MET A 328 7.97 3.36 -16.82
CA MET A 328 7.08 4.10 -17.72
C MET A 328 6.37 5.25 -17.00
N ILE A 329 5.92 5.05 -15.75
CA ILE A 329 5.27 6.10 -14.96
C ILE A 329 6.25 7.23 -14.64
N LEU A 330 7.49 6.88 -14.29
CA LEU A 330 8.57 7.85 -14.09
C LEU A 330 8.81 8.66 -15.37
N ASP A 331 8.94 8.01 -16.52
CA ASP A 331 9.16 8.67 -17.81
C ASP A 331 7.98 9.58 -18.19
N LEU A 332 6.74 9.14 -17.99
CA LEU A 332 5.55 9.96 -18.24
C LEU A 332 5.56 11.22 -17.37
N LYS A 333 5.80 11.09 -16.06
CA LYS A 333 5.86 12.25 -15.15
C LYS A 333 6.99 13.21 -15.52
N MET A 334 8.18 12.67 -15.80
CA MET A 334 9.31 13.48 -16.27
C MET A 334 9.00 14.23 -17.57
N SER A 335 8.28 13.60 -18.51
CA SER A 335 7.87 14.26 -19.76
C SER A 335 6.85 15.38 -19.53
N HIS A 336 5.92 15.18 -18.60
CA HIS A 336 4.93 16.18 -18.21
C HIS A 336 5.58 17.41 -17.56
N ASP A 337 6.57 17.18 -16.70
CA ASP A 337 7.26 18.23 -15.96
C ASP A 337 8.45 18.85 -16.73
N GLU A 338 8.61 18.49 -18.01
CA GLU A 338 9.71 18.90 -18.90
C GLU A 338 11.12 18.64 -18.30
N LEU A 339 11.25 17.55 -17.54
CA LEU A 339 12.48 17.14 -16.88
C LEU A 339 13.27 16.14 -17.71
N GLU A 340 14.57 16.37 -17.83
CA GLU A 340 15.52 15.42 -18.43
C GLU A 340 16.42 14.81 -17.35
N ALA A 341 16.62 13.49 -17.37
CA ALA A 341 17.58 12.78 -16.51
C ALA A 341 18.70 12.16 -17.35
N THR A 342 19.83 11.86 -16.69
CA THR A 342 20.86 10.99 -17.28
C THR A 342 20.45 9.52 -17.20
N ASP A 343 21.01 8.67 -18.08
CA ASP A 343 20.69 7.23 -18.09
C ASP A 343 21.01 6.57 -16.73
N GLN A 344 22.15 6.95 -16.13
CA GLN A 344 22.55 6.50 -14.79
C GLN A 344 21.57 6.96 -13.70
N ALA A 345 20.99 8.16 -13.82
CA ALA A 345 19.99 8.63 -12.87
C ALA A 345 18.70 7.83 -12.95
N ARG A 346 18.31 7.41 -14.17
CA ARG A 346 17.14 6.54 -14.41
C ARG A 346 17.35 5.16 -13.80
N GLU A 347 18.51 4.54 -13.99
CA GLU A 347 18.84 3.26 -13.36
C GLU A 347 18.76 3.33 -11.83
N VAL A 348 19.35 4.38 -11.22
CA VAL A 348 19.29 4.59 -9.78
C VAL A 348 17.86 4.82 -9.29
N ALA A 349 17.06 5.61 -10.02
CA ALA A 349 15.66 5.81 -9.68
C ALA A 349 14.87 4.49 -9.71
N LEU A 350 15.10 3.63 -10.71
CA LEU A 350 14.48 2.31 -10.80
C LEU A 350 14.92 1.38 -9.68
N GLU A 351 16.20 1.38 -9.30
CA GLU A 351 16.67 0.61 -8.15
C GLU A 351 15.98 1.07 -6.86
N LEU A 352 15.85 2.37 -6.64
CA LEU A 352 15.17 2.92 -5.47
C LEU A 352 13.69 2.54 -5.45
N LEU A 353 13.01 2.60 -6.60
CA LEU A 353 11.61 2.21 -6.74
C LEU A 353 11.43 0.70 -6.54
N ALA A 354 12.33 -0.13 -7.07
CA ALA A 354 12.30 -1.57 -6.85
C ALA A 354 12.47 -1.93 -5.36
N ARG A 355 13.33 -1.20 -4.64
CA ARG A 355 13.49 -1.34 -3.18
C ARG A 355 12.29 -0.78 -2.41
N ALA A 356 11.70 0.33 -2.86
CA ALA A 356 10.52 0.93 -2.24
C ALA A 356 9.29 0.04 -2.40
N ARG A 357 9.12 -0.61 -3.56
CA ARG A 357 8.08 -1.61 -3.83
C ARG A 357 8.10 -2.75 -2.80
N ASP A 358 9.27 -3.07 -2.30
CA ASP A 358 9.44 -4.12 -1.32
C ASP A 358 8.98 -3.68 0.09
N ARG A 359 8.78 -2.38 0.39
CA ARG A 359 8.40 -1.86 1.72
C ARG A 359 6.89 -1.97 2.01
N PRO A 360 6.48 -2.05 3.29
CA PRO A 360 5.08 -1.95 3.66
C PRO A 360 4.57 -0.52 3.34
N ASN A 361 3.34 -0.42 2.86
CA ASN A 361 2.70 0.83 2.41
C ASN A 361 3.33 1.46 1.15
N PHE A 362 3.92 0.66 0.26
CA PHE A 362 4.27 1.15 -1.08
C PHE A 362 3.01 1.68 -1.78
N GLY A 363 3.03 2.96 -2.11
CA GLY A 363 1.97 3.72 -2.77
C GLY A 363 2.14 3.83 -4.28
N GLY A 364 2.94 2.96 -4.92
CA GLY A 364 3.02 2.87 -6.38
C GLY A 364 3.37 4.20 -7.06
N GLY A 365 2.41 4.75 -7.81
CA GLY A 365 2.58 6.04 -8.49
C GLY A 365 2.81 7.24 -7.55
N GLY A 366 2.35 7.14 -6.30
CA GLY A 366 2.63 8.11 -5.25
C GLY A 366 4.08 8.06 -4.77
N ASP A 367 4.71 6.88 -4.72
CA ASP A 367 6.14 6.77 -4.41
C ASP A 367 7.01 7.32 -5.54
N VAL A 368 6.60 7.13 -6.80
CA VAL A 368 7.26 7.78 -7.95
C VAL A 368 7.21 9.31 -7.81
N GLU A 369 6.07 9.86 -7.40
CA GLU A 369 5.92 11.31 -7.15
C GLU A 369 6.83 11.80 -6.04
N ASN A 370 6.82 11.08 -4.91
CA ASN A 370 7.64 11.42 -3.76
C ASN A 370 9.13 11.33 -4.08
N LEU A 371 9.54 10.35 -4.90
CA LEU A 371 10.91 10.19 -5.33
C LEU A 371 11.33 11.32 -6.27
N LEU A 372 10.51 11.63 -7.28
CA LEU A 372 10.79 12.71 -8.23
C LEU A 372 10.84 14.07 -7.53
N GLY A 373 9.88 14.36 -6.63
CA GLY A 373 9.88 15.61 -5.86
C GLY A 373 11.10 15.76 -4.95
N LYS A 374 11.63 14.66 -4.38
CA LYS A 374 12.91 14.67 -3.64
C LYS A 374 14.09 14.96 -4.56
N ALA A 375 14.12 14.31 -5.72
CA ALA A 375 15.19 14.49 -6.71
C ALA A 375 15.20 15.90 -7.28
N GLU A 376 14.03 16.48 -7.58
CA GLU A 376 13.89 17.87 -7.99
C GLU A 376 14.43 18.83 -6.93
N MET A 377 14.07 18.64 -5.66
CA MET A 377 14.56 19.47 -4.58
C MET A 377 16.09 19.38 -4.43
N ALA A 378 16.68 18.21 -4.65
CA ALA A 378 18.14 18.03 -4.69
C ALA A 378 18.76 18.71 -5.92
N PHE A 379 18.15 18.56 -7.10
CA PHE A 379 18.54 19.21 -8.33
C PHE A 379 18.52 20.75 -8.20
N TYR A 380 17.45 21.32 -7.67
CA TYR A 380 17.34 22.76 -7.43
C TYR A 380 18.41 23.27 -6.45
N LYS A 381 18.71 22.51 -5.39
CA LYS A 381 19.82 22.84 -4.47
C LYS A 381 21.17 22.85 -5.19
N ARG A 382 21.43 21.85 -6.04
CA ARG A 382 22.66 21.73 -6.85
C ARG A 382 22.80 22.86 -7.88
N VAL A 383 21.68 23.30 -8.46
CA VAL A 383 21.67 24.33 -9.52
C VAL A 383 21.57 25.77 -8.99
N ARG A 384 21.24 25.96 -7.69
CA ARG A 384 21.01 27.27 -7.04
C ARG A 384 22.15 28.30 -7.23
N GLY A 385 23.39 27.86 -7.47
CA GLY A 385 24.57 28.72 -7.65
C GLY A 385 25.14 28.84 -9.06
N VAL A 386 24.52 28.22 -10.09
CA VAL A 386 25.11 28.11 -11.42
C VAL A 386 24.57 29.18 -12.38
N LYS A 387 25.47 29.90 -13.07
CA LYS A 387 25.13 31.01 -13.99
C LYS A 387 24.41 30.57 -15.28
N ASN A 388 24.61 29.34 -15.74
CA ASN A 388 23.90 28.77 -16.90
C ASN A 388 23.09 27.55 -16.48
N ARG A 389 21.76 27.66 -16.57
CA ARG A 389 20.79 26.66 -16.10
C ARG A 389 20.15 25.85 -17.23
N LYS A 390 20.24 26.32 -18.48
CA LYS A 390 19.58 25.68 -19.63
C LYS A 390 20.25 24.32 -19.94
N GLY A 391 19.44 23.26 -20.03
CA GLY A 391 19.89 21.92 -20.42
C GLY A 391 20.57 21.10 -19.33
N LYS A 392 20.46 21.50 -18.06
CA LYS A 392 20.96 20.67 -16.95
C LYS A 392 19.96 19.56 -16.63
N LYS A 393 20.46 18.33 -16.65
CA LYS A 393 19.70 17.12 -16.35
C LYS A 393 19.79 16.74 -14.87
N ILE A 394 18.79 16.01 -14.40
CA ILE A 394 18.82 15.33 -13.11
C ILE A 394 19.91 14.24 -13.18
N GLU A 395 20.77 14.21 -12.16
CA GLU A 395 21.90 13.27 -12.04
C GLU A 395 21.59 12.21 -10.98
N ALA A 396 22.33 11.09 -11.00
CA ALA A 396 22.12 9.98 -10.06
C ALA A 396 22.23 10.39 -8.58
N SER A 397 23.11 11.36 -8.27
CA SER A 397 23.26 11.93 -6.93
C SER A 397 22.04 12.72 -6.44
N ASP A 398 21.19 13.19 -7.35
CA ASP A 398 19.97 13.90 -6.99
C ASP A 398 18.90 12.91 -6.47
N PHE A 399 18.88 11.67 -6.98
CA PHE A 399 18.00 10.59 -6.51
C PHE A 399 18.54 9.89 -5.25
N ASP A 400 19.82 9.51 -5.26
CA ASP A 400 20.51 8.90 -4.12
C ASP A 400 21.95 9.41 -4.01
N PRO A 401 22.27 10.21 -2.97
CA PRO A 401 23.64 10.64 -2.69
C PRO A 401 24.63 9.48 -2.50
N GLU A 402 24.14 8.32 -2.09
CA GLU A 402 24.91 7.09 -1.85
C GLU A 402 24.70 6.04 -2.96
N HIS A 403 24.29 6.42 -4.17
CA HIS A 403 24.06 5.47 -5.27
C HIS A 403 25.27 4.54 -5.54
N ASP A 404 26.50 5.05 -5.38
CA ASP A 404 27.74 4.28 -5.53
C ASP A 404 28.08 3.38 -4.33
N ARG A 405 27.22 3.23 -3.31
CA ARG A 405 27.53 2.45 -2.08
C ARG A 405 28.01 1.03 -2.35
N ALA A 406 27.42 0.35 -3.33
CA ALA A 406 27.83 -1.00 -3.71
C ALA A 406 29.24 -1.05 -4.32
N LEU A 407 29.70 0.05 -4.93
CA LEU A 407 31.05 0.21 -5.47
C LEU A 407 32.04 0.72 -4.42
N LYS A 408 31.58 1.51 -3.43
CA LYS A 408 32.39 2.09 -2.34
C LYS A 408 32.58 1.16 -1.13
N GLY A 409 31.67 0.19 -0.93
CA GLY A 409 31.53 -0.63 0.29
C GLY A 409 32.72 -1.49 0.71
N SER A 410 33.74 -1.69 -0.13
CA SER A 410 34.91 -2.47 0.30
C SER A 410 35.66 -1.84 1.48
N LYS A 411 35.73 -0.49 1.58
CA LYS A 411 36.59 0.17 2.57
C LYS A 411 35.94 0.36 3.95
N ALA A 412 34.64 0.62 4.01
CA ALA A 412 33.92 0.81 5.26
C ALA A 412 33.70 -0.52 6.00
N CYS A 413 33.32 -1.57 5.28
CA CYS A 413 33.21 -2.93 5.82
C CYS A 413 34.51 -3.44 6.42
N ASP A 414 35.67 -3.20 5.79
CA ASP A 414 36.96 -3.67 6.33
C ASP A 414 37.25 -3.04 7.71
N SER A 415 36.81 -1.80 7.96
CA SER A 415 36.93 -1.17 9.28
C SER A 415 36.00 -1.82 10.31
N LEU A 416 34.75 -2.15 9.94
CA LEU A 416 33.80 -2.81 10.83
C LEU A 416 34.22 -4.25 11.16
N LEU A 417 34.72 -4.98 10.17
CA LEU A 417 35.19 -6.36 10.31
C LEU A 417 36.51 -6.45 11.09
N SER A 418 37.39 -5.44 11.00
CA SER A 418 38.64 -5.40 11.77
C SER A 418 38.45 -5.33 13.29
N SER A 419 37.27 -4.91 13.75
CA SER A 419 36.94 -4.86 15.19
C SER A 419 36.64 -6.25 15.79
N MET A 420 36.45 -7.27 14.95
CA MET A 420 36.05 -8.62 15.34
C MET A 420 37.27 -9.54 15.48
N ILE A 421 37.85 -9.59 16.67
CA ILE A 421 39.02 -10.42 16.99
C ILE A 421 38.64 -11.92 16.98
N GLY A 422 39.41 -12.74 16.25
CA GLY A 422 39.31 -14.20 16.26
C GLY A 422 38.15 -14.81 15.47
N MET A 423 37.55 -14.06 14.53
CA MET A 423 36.42 -14.50 13.69
C MET A 423 36.74 -14.56 12.19
N ASP A 424 37.97 -14.93 11.83
CA ASP A 424 38.47 -14.91 10.45
C ASP A 424 37.62 -15.76 9.47
N SER A 425 37.10 -16.89 9.93
CA SER A 425 36.24 -17.76 9.13
C SER A 425 34.92 -17.09 8.74
N ILE A 426 34.30 -16.36 9.67
CA ILE A 426 33.05 -15.63 9.47
C ILE A 426 33.30 -14.42 8.56
N ILE A 427 34.39 -13.70 8.79
CA ILE A 427 34.82 -12.56 7.97
C ILE A 427 35.04 -13.01 6.51
N SER A 428 35.70 -14.16 6.32
CA SER A 428 35.92 -14.75 4.98
C SER A 428 34.60 -15.12 4.29
N LEU A 429 33.65 -15.68 5.03
CA LEU A 429 32.32 -16.02 4.51
C LEU A 429 31.57 -14.75 4.03
N PHE A 430 31.53 -13.68 4.82
CA PHE A 430 30.85 -12.45 4.41
C PHE A 430 31.55 -11.76 3.23
N ARG A 431 32.89 -11.78 3.18
CA ARG A 431 33.64 -11.33 2.00
C ARG A 431 33.30 -12.14 0.75
N SER A 432 33.03 -13.44 0.90
CA SER A 432 32.59 -14.27 -0.23
C SER A 432 31.23 -13.83 -0.79
N TYR A 433 30.26 -13.47 0.07
CA TYR A 433 28.96 -12.96 -0.36
C TYR A 433 29.07 -11.63 -1.09
N GLN A 434 29.93 -10.71 -0.61
CA GLN A 434 30.19 -9.45 -1.30
C GLN A 434 30.79 -9.67 -2.69
N LYS A 435 31.75 -10.59 -2.83
CA LYS A 435 32.37 -10.95 -4.12
C LYS A 435 31.34 -11.55 -5.08
N VAL A 436 30.50 -12.46 -4.61
CA VAL A 436 29.43 -13.07 -5.43
C VAL A 436 28.43 -12.01 -5.88
N SER A 437 27.97 -11.16 -4.96
CA SER A 437 27.05 -10.06 -5.26
C SER A 437 27.62 -9.12 -6.33
N SER A 438 28.86 -8.68 -6.14
CA SER A 438 29.54 -7.77 -7.07
C SER A 438 29.76 -8.42 -8.45
N GLY A 439 30.20 -9.69 -8.47
CA GLY A 439 30.45 -10.42 -9.71
C GLY A 439 29.17 -10.68 -10.53
N MET A 440 28.06 -11.02 -9.86
CA MET A 440 26.77 -11.24 -10.52
C MET A 440 26.18 -9.94 -11.08
N ARG A 441 26.31 -8.84 -10.35
CA ARG A 441 25.87 -7.51 -10.80
C ARG A 441 26.60 -7.02 -12.04
N LEU A 442 27.90 -7.28 -12.14
CA LEU A 442 28.69 -6.97 -13.35
C LEU A 442 28.17 -7.71 -14.60
N GLN A 443 27.44 -8.81 -14.42
CA GLN A 443 26.83 -9.59 -15.50
C GLN A 443 25.32 -9.30 -15.65
N GLY A 444 24.78 -8.31 -14.92
CA GLY A 444 23.34 -7.98 -14.94
C GLY A 444 22.43 -9.05 -14.31
N ILE A 445 22.98 -9.98 -13.52
CA ILE A 445 22.21 -11.05 -12.86
C ILE A 445 21.88 -10.61 -11.43
N ASP A 446 20.63 -10.76 -11.00
CA ASP A 446 20.22 -10.51 -9.62
C ASP A 446 20.89 -11.53 -8.67
N PRO A 447 21.69 -11.09 -7.68
CA PRO A 447 22.33 -11.99 -6.73
C PRO A 447 21.42 -12.49 -5.60
N ARG A 448 20.22 -11.88 -5.39
CA ARG A 448 19.32 -12.26 -4.28
C ARG A 448 18.97 -13.76 -4.22
N PRO A 449 18.77 -14.49 -5.33
CA PRO A 449 18.47 -15.92 -5.28
C PRO A 449 19.60 -16.81 -4.77
N TYR A 450 20.85 -16.33 -4.83
CA TYR A 450 22.06 -17.13 -4.59
C TYR A 450 22.73 -16.83 -3.25
N ILE A 451 22.28 -15.77 -2.56
CA ILE A 451 22.79 -15.37 -1.25
C ILE A 451 21.73 -15.72 -0.18
N PRO A 452 22.12 -16.37 0.93
CA PRO A 452 21.17 -16.69 1.99
C PRO A 452 20.71 -15.42 2.73
N PHE A 453 19.41 -15.35 3.03
CA PHE A 453 18.79 -14.29 3.84
C PHE A 453 18.40 -14.77 5.26
N ALA A 454 18.70 -16.02 5.58
CA ALA A 454 18.32 -16.66 6.83
C ALA A 454 19.52 -17.37 7.43
N PHE A 455 19.92 -16.96 8.64
CA PHE A 455 21.12 -17.43 9.31
C PHE A 455 20.81 -17.96 10.70
N VAL A 456 21.55 -18.98 11.12
CA VAL A 456 21.53 -19.50 12.49
C VAL A 456 22.89 -19.30 13.14
N PHE A 457 22.94 -18.52 14.21
CA PHE A 457 24.15 -18.23 14.98
C PHE A 457 24.20 -19.10 16.23
N LYS A 458 25.16 -20.02 16.29
CA LYS A 458 25.34 -20.98 17.38
C LYS A 458 26.62 -20.68 18.15
N GLY A 459 26.57 -20.68 19.48
CA GLY A 459 27.79 -20.69 20.28
C GLY A 459 27.60 -20.23 21.73
N PRO A 460 28.65 -20.29 22.56
CA PRO A 460 28.63 -19.89 23.97
C PRO A 460 28.22 -18.42 24.19
N PRO A 461 27.80 -18.02 25.40
CA PRO A 461 27.42 -16.63 25.66
C PRO A 461 28.64 -15.70 25.55
N GLY A 462 28.39 -14.46 25.11
CA GLY A 462 29.44 -13.44 25.00
C GLY A 462 30.46 -13.64 23.87
N THR A 463 30.14 -14.44 22.85
CA THR A 463 30.99 -14.64 21.65
C THR A 463 30.72 -13.65 20.52
N GLY A 464 29.93 -12.60 20.75
CA GLY A 464 29.69 -11.54 19.74
C GLY A 464 28.56 -11.81 18.74
N LYS A 465 27.69 -12.80 18.97
CA LYS A 465 26.54 -13.12 18.08
C LYS A 465 25.66 -11.90 17.75
N SER A 466 25.23 -11.15 18.76
CA SER A 466 24.39 -9.95 18.56
C SER A 466 25.13 -8.83 17.83
N THR A 467 26.42 -8.64 18.12
CA THR A 467 27.28 -7.66 17.43
C THR A 467 27.44 -8.03 15.96
N THR A 468 27.65 -9.31 15.67
CA THR A 468 27.79 -9.83 14.30
C THR A 468 26.48 -9.70 13.52
N ALA A 469 25.32 -9.84 14.17
CA ALA A 469 24.02 -9.63 13.51
C ALA A 469 23.85 -8.17 13.06
N ARG A 470 24.38 -7.20 13.82
CA ARG A 470 24.39 -5.78 13.42
C ARG A 470 25.30 -5.52 12.23
N ILE A 471 26.52 -6.05 12.29
CA ILE A 471 27.48 -5.97 11.17
C ILE A 471 26.89 -6.64 9.91
N LEU A 472 26.18 -7.75 10.05
CA LEU A 472 25.48 -8.38 8.94
C LEU A 472 24.41 -7.47 8.32
N GLY A 473 23.65 -6.75 9.15
CA GLY A 473 22.69 -5.73 8.70
C GLY A 473 23.36 -4.62 7.88
N ASP A 474 24.50 -4.11 8.35
CA ASP A 474 25.31 -3.13 7.62
C ASP A 474 25.82 -3.70 6.28
N ILE A 475 26.34 -4.93 6.26
CA ILE A 475 26.84 -5.59 5.05
C ILE A 475 25.72 -5.77 4.01
N PHE A 476 24.54 -6.23 4.44
CA PHE A 476 23.40 -6.41 3.53
C PHE A 476 22.81 -5.07 3.06
N TYR A 477 22.92 -4.02 3.87
CA TYR A 477 22.59 -2.64 3.46
C TYR A 477 23.57 -2.10 2.43
N GLU A 478 24.88 -2.29 2.62
CA GLU A 478 25.92 -1.87 1.67
C GLU A 478 25.83 -2.66 0.35
N MET A 479 25.54 -3.95 0.42
CA MET A 479 25.24 -4.76 -0.76
C MET A 479 23.95 -4.29 -1.46
N GLY A 480 23.14 -3.40 -0.87
CA GLY A 480 21.92 -2.88 -1.46
C GLY A 480 20.75 -3.87 -1.44
N PHE A 481 20.80 -4.88 -0.57
CA PHE A 481 19.68 -5.81 -0.35
C PHE A 481 18.68 -5.28 0.66
N LEU A 482 19.14 -4.53 1.66
CA LEU A 482 18.30 -3.89 2.66
C LEU A 482 18.13 -2.40 2.36
N SER A 483 17.00 -1.85 2.77
CA SER A 483 16.72 -0.41 2.66
C SER A 483 17.35 0.41 3.77
N THR A 484 17.69 -0.22 4.88
CA THR A 484 18.25 0.38 6.10
C THR A 484 19.13 -0.65 6.78
N SER A 485 20.21 -0.23 7.45
CA SER A 485 21.05 -1.13 8.25
C SER A 485 20.53 -1.36 9.68
N GLU A 486 19.37 -0.79 10.01
CA GLU A 486 18.77 -0.94 11.33
C GLU A 486 18.45 -2.41 11.63
N VAL A 487 18.85 -2.85 12.83
CA VAL A 487 18.60 -4.20 13.33
C VAL A 487 17.57 -4.15 14.43
N ILE A 488 16.50 -4.91 14.28
CA ILE A 488 15.47 -5.07 15.31
C ILE A 488 15.84 -6.28 16.15
N ASP A 489 16.29 -6.04 17.38
CA ASP A 489 16.51 -7.10 18.37
C ASP A 489 15.14 -7.60 18.88
N CYS A 490 14.91 -8.91 18.88
CA CYS A 490 13.62 -9.53 19.19
C CYS A 490 13.81 -10.69 20.17
N SER A 491 13.11 -10.67 21.31
CA SER A 491 13.14 -11.74 22.30
C SER A 491 11.95 -12.70 22.15
N ALA A 492 11.98 -13.84 22.84
CA ALA A 492 10.85 -14.77 22.88
C ALA A 492 9.54 -14.12 23.32
N THR A 493 9.59 -13.21 24.27
CA THR A 493 8.42 -12.50 24.80
C THR A 493 7.78 -11.57 23.78
N ASP A 494 8.55 -11.09 22.79
CA ASP A 494 8.03 -10.23 21.72
C ASP A 494 7.22 -11.01 20.69
N LEU A 495 7.48 -12.32 20.58
CA LEU A 495 6.83 -13.21 19.61
C LEU A 495 5.66 -13.98 20.22
N ILE A 496 5.70 -14.24 21.54
CA ILE A 496 4.71 -15.08 22.22
C ILE A 496 3.54 -14.21 22.73
N GLY A 497 2.31 -14.62 22.40
CA GLY A 497 1.09 -14.03 22.94
C GLY A 497 0.85 -14.42 24.39
N GLU A 498 0.24 -13.53 25.19
CA GLU A 498 -0.18 -13.89 26.56
C GLU A 498 -1.41 -14.82 26.56
N TYR A 499 -2.16 -14.83 25.45
CA TYR A 499 -3.35 -15.64 25.24
C TYR A 499 -3.26 -16.44 23.94
N VAL A 500 -3.92 -17.60 23.90
CA VAL A 500 -3.99 -18.49 22.73
C VAL A 500 -4.52 -17.73 21.51
N GLY A 501 -3.82 -17.83 20.38
CA GLY A 501 -4.18 -17.16 19.12
C GLY A 501 -3.60 -15.74 18.94
N GLN A 502 -2.93 -15.16 19.93
CA GLN A 502 -2.27 -13.85 19.79
C GLN A 502 -0.83 -13.93 19.25
N THR A 503 -0.22 -15.12 19.31
CA THR A 503 1.15 -15.37 18.85
C THR A 503 1.31 -15.04 17.36
N GLY A 504 0.39 -15.52 16.51
CA GLY A 504 0.46 -15.29 15.06
C GLY A 504 0.48 -13.80 14.66
N PRO A 505 -0.53 -13.01 15.07
CA PRO A 505 -0.56 -11.57 14.78
C PRO A 505 0.67 -10.79 15.28
N LYS A 506 1.24 -11.16 16.44
CA LYS A 506 2.48 -10.55 16.95
C LYS A 506 3.67 -10.82 16.03
N VAL A 507 3.83 -12.07 15.56
CA VAL A 507 4.89 -12.45 14.60
C VAL A 507 4.73 -11.66 13.30
N ILE A 508 3.51 -11.54 12.77
CA ILE A 508 3.23 -10.79 11.53
C ILE A 508 3.59 -9.31 11.70
N ASN A 509 3.12 -8.66 12.78
CA ASN A 509 3.41 -7.25 13.04
C ASN A 509 4.93 -7.00 13.18
N LEU A 510 5.64 -7.91 13.85
CA LEU A 510 7.09 -7.85 13.97
C LEU A 510 7.78 -7.96 12.60
N LEU A 511 7.35 -8.89 11.74
CA LEU A 511 7.89 -9.02 10.38
C LEU A 511 7.54 -7.82 9.49
N GLU A 512 6.37 -7.23 9.65
CA GLU A 512 5.99 -5.99 8.94
C GLU A 512 6.87 -4.82 9.36
N ARG A 513 7.18 -4.68 10.66
CA ARG A 513 8.13 -3.68 11.16
C ARG A 513 9.57 -3.93 10.70
N ALA A 514 9.94 -5.20 10.53
CA ALA A 514 11.27 -5.64 10.12
C ALA A 514 11.51 -5.62 8.61
N LEU A 515 10.49 -5.27 7.82
CA LEU A 515 10.54 -5.40 6.39
C LEU A 515 11.52 -4.36 5.79
N GLY A 516 12.60 -4.84 5.13
CA GLY A 516 13.73 -4.02 4.70
C GLY A 516 14.79 -3.72 5.77
N LYS A 517 14.69 -4.36 6.94
CA LYS A 517 15.62 -4.36 8.08
C LYS A 517 16.11 -5.78 8.38
N SER A 518 17.12 -5.92 9.24
CA SER A 518 17.51 -7.23 9.78
C SER A 518 16.91 -7.47 11.17
N THR A 519 16.55 -8.71 11.49
CA THR A 519 16.07 -9.10 12.83
C THR A 519 17.11 -9.93 13.58
N GLY A 520 17.28 -9.65 14.87
CA GLY A 520 18.34 -10.21 15.70
C GLY A 520 17.86 -10.88 16.99
N ASN A 521 18.46 -12.03 17.29
CA ASN A 521 18.61 -12.66 18.62
C ASN A 521 17.34 -13.07 19.38
N CYS A 522 16.68 -14.15 18.94
CA CYS A 522 15.58 -14.79 19.64
C CYS A 522 16.00 -16.08 20.37
N SER A 523 15.83 -16.15 21.69
CA SER A 523 16.11 -17.35 22.49
C SER A 523 14.84 -17.92 23.13
N SER A 524 14.56 -19.21 22.90
CA SER A 524 13.41 -20.01 23.34
C SER A 524 12.08 -19.68 22.62
N PHE A 525 11.59 -20.58 21.78
CA PHE A 525 10.36 -20.34 21.01
C PHE A 525 9.26 -21.34 21.36
N ALA A 526 8.01 -20.87 21.37
CA ALA A 526 6.84 -21.73 21.27
C ALA A 526 6.69 -22.25 19.83
N ASN A 527 6.26 -23.52 19.67
CA ASN A 527 6.09 -24.16 18.35
C ASN A 527 5.15 -23.36 17.42
N GLU A 528 4.16 -22.67 17.97
CA GLU A 528 3.21 -21.82 17.23
C GLU A 528 3.91 -20.62 16.57
N ALA A 529 4.79 -19.90 17.30
CA ALA A 529 5.54 -18.76 16.79
C ALA A 529 6.49 -19.16 15.65
N VAL A 530 7.13 -20.32 15.79
CA VAL A 530 8.01 -20.88 14.76
C VAL A 530 7.23 -21.23 13.49
N GLY A 531 6.06 -21.86 13.64
CA GLY A 531 5.19 -22.21 12.52
C GLY A 531 4.79 -20.99 11.71
N GLU A 532 4.36 -19.92 12.38
CA GLU A 532 3.96 -18.68 11.72
C GLU A 532 5.14 -17.96 11.05
N LEU A 533 6.31 -17.90 11.70
CA LEU A 533 7.52 -17.32 11.13
C LEU A 533 7.91 -18.04 9.83
N VAL A 534 7.90 -19.38 9.87
CA VAL A 534 8.19 -20.23 8.73
C VAL A 534 7.19 -20.02 7.58
N ASP A 535 5.90 -19.92 7.88
CA ASP A 535 4.87 -19.63 6.88
C ASP A 535 5.10 -18.26 6.25
N CYS A 536 5.32 -17.23 7.07
CA CYS A 536 5.60 -15.88 6.60
C CYS A 536 6.86 -15.81 5.72
N MET A 537 7.93 -16.53 6.05
CA MET A 537 9.14 -16.58 5.21
C MET A 537 8.89 -17.11 3.78
N THR A 538 7.82 -17.90 3.58
CA THR A 538 7.45 -18.41 2.25
C THR A 538 6.60 -17.44 1.44
N LYS A 539 5.92 -16.49 2.09
CA LYS A 539 5.06 -15.52 1.40
C LYS A 539 5.92 -14.57 0.55
N PRO A 540 5.54 -14.29 -0.72
CA PRO A 540 6.26 -13.36 -1.60
C PRO A 540 6.49 -11.96 -1.00
N ARG A 541 5.63 -11.56 -0.05
CA ARG A 541 5.73 -10.30 0.69
C ARG A 541 6.98 -10.20 1.56
N TYR A 542 7.49 -11.31 2.08
CA TYR A 542 8.63 -11.34 3.02
C TYR A 542 9.87 -12.03 2.43
N SER A 543 9.68 -12.99 1.53
CA SER A 543 10.76 -13.79 0.97
C SER A 543 11.84 -12.93 0.30
N ARG A 544 13.10 -13.09 0.74
CA ARG A 544 14.30 -12.37 0.24
C ARG A 544 14.23 -10.84 0.35
N LYS A 545 13.38 -10.30 1.24
CA LYS A 545 13.23 -8.86 1.53
C LYS A 545 13.62 -8.49 2.96
N LEU A 546 13.99 -9.49 3.76
CA LEU A 546 14.39 -9.34 5.15
C LEU A 546 15.48 -10.38 5.48
N VAL A 547 16.40 -9.99 6.36
CA VAL A 547 17.45 -10.88 6.86
C VAL A 547 17.08 -11.32 8.26
N ILE A 548 16.88 -12.64 8.44
CA ILE A 548 16.52 -13.21 9.76
C ILE A 548 17.74 -13.91 10.34
N VAL A 549 18.11 -13.54 11.55
CA VAL A 549 19.17 -14.18 12.32
C VAL A 549 18.58 -14.80 13.58
N LEU A 550 18.55 -16.14 13.64
CA LEU A 550 18.26 -16.87 14.87
C LEU A 550 19.57 -17.07 15.63
N ALA A 551 19.66 -16.60 16.87
CA ALA A 551 20.90 -16.71 17.65
C ALA A 551 20.62 -17.34 19.02
N GLY A 552 21.46 -18.31 19.40
CA GLY A 552 21.30 -19.07 20.64
C GLY A 552 22.51 -19.92 20.99
N TYR A 553 22.37 -20.73 22.04
CA TYR A 553 23.35 -21.75 22.39
C TYR A 553 23.29 -22.90 21.39
N SER A 554 24.43 -23.58 21.17
CA SER A 554 24.53 -24.63 20.15
C SER A 554 23.50 -25.73 20.35
N ASP A 555 23.42 -26.28 21.57
CA ASP A 555 22.50 -27.39 21.89
C ASP A 555 21.02 -26.99 21.74
N ASP A 556 20.66 -25.78 22.14
CA ASP A 556 19.29 -25.27 22.05
C ASP A 556 18.87 -25.03 20.60
N MET A 557 19.76 -24.46 19.79
CA MET A 557 19.51 -24.23 18.37
C MET A 557 19.44 -25.54 17.59
N ASP A 558 20.29 -26.51 17.93
CA ASP A 558 20.23 -27.83 17.32
C ASP A 558 18.91 -28.52 17.67
N ARG A 559 18.47 -28.50 18.93
CA ARG A 559 17.15 -29.03 19.31
C ARG A 559 16.02 -28.35 18.54
N LEU A 560 16.03 -27.03 18.47
CA LEU A 560 15.01 -26.24 17.77
C LEU A 560 14.93 -26.56 16.26
N LEU A 561 16.08 -26.73 15.60
CA LEU A 561 16.14 -27.14 14.19
C LEU A 561 15.69 -28.59 13.96
N HIS A 562 15.91 -29.48 14.93
CA HIS A 562 15.44 -30.87 14.85
C HIS A 562 13.94 -31.00 15.12
N MET A 563 13.37 -30.13 15.97
CA MET A 563 11.94 -30.12 16.28
C MET A 563 11.06 -29.69 15.11
N ASN A 564 11.58 -28.87 14.19
CA ASN A 564 10.84 -28.39 13.02
C ASN A 564 11.66 -28.53 11.73
N THR A 565 11.32 -29.56 10.94
CA THR A 565 11.91 -29.79 9.61
C THR A 565 11.78 -28.58 8.68
N GLY A 566 10.71 -27.81 8.86
CA GLY A 566 10.46 -26.59 8.14
C GLY A 566 11.44 -25.47 8.42
N LEU A 567 11.94 -25.33 9.65
CA LEU A 567 13.00 -24.37 9.97
C LEU A 567 14.33 -24.78 9.32
N ARG A 568 14.71 -26.06 9.43
CA ARG A 568 15.96 -26.57 8.88
C ARG A 568 16.09 -26.35 7.37
N SER A 569 14.98 -26.50 6.63
CA SER A 569 14.97 -26.24 5.18
C SER A 569 15.12 -24.76 4.82
N ARG A 570 14.74 -23.84 5.71
CA ARG A 570 14.61 -22.40 5.43
C ARG A 570 15.74 -21.57 6.04
N PHE A 571 16.50 -22.16 6.95
CA PHE A 571 17.74 -21.65 7.51
C PHE A 571 18.91 -22.57 7.11
N PRO A 572 19.41 -22.47 5.86
CA PRO A 572 20.44 -23.39 5.35
C PRO A 572 21.85 -23.07 5.88
N THR A 573 22.06 -21.87 6.46
CA THR A 573 23.39 -21.39 6.83
C THR A 573 23.56 -21.34 8.34
N ASP A 574 24.37 -22.26 8.86
CA ASP A 574 24.82 -22.27 10.25
C ASP A 574 26.15 -21.55 10.40
N ILE A 575 26.22 -20.56 11.30
CA ILE A 575 27.45 -19.88 11.69
C ILE A 575 27.77 -20.24 13.14
N VAL A 576 28.89 -20.93 13.33
CA VAL A 576 29.35 -21.37 14.66
C VAL A 576 30.36 -20.35 15.18
N PHE A 577 30.08 -19.81 16.36
CA PHE A 577 30.92 -18.87 17.08
C PHE A 577 31.75 -19.63 18.11
N PRO A 578 33.05 -19.85 17.85
CA PRO A 578 33.92 -20.54 18.81
C PRO A 578 34.12 -19.69 20.07
N SER A 579 34.50 -20.35 21.17
CA SER A 579 35.03 -19.65 22.34
C SER A 579 36.29 -18.87 21.94
N MET A 580 36.47 -17.71 22.56
CA MET A 580 37.64 -16.85 22.29
C MET A 580 38.90 -17.60 22.74
N SER A 581 39.97 -17.61 21.93
CA SER A 581 41.22 -18.26 22.34
C SER A 581 41.89 -17.46 23.48
N PRO A 582 42.72 -18.08 24.34
CA PRO A 582 43.42 -17.34 25.40
C PRO A 582 44.25 -16.15 24.88
N ALA A 583 44.84 -16.30 23.69
CA ALA A 583 45.57 -15.22 23.01
C ALA A 583 44.63 -14.05 22.64
N HIS A 584 43.46 -14.36 22.05
CA HIS A 584 42.47 -13.33 21.70
C HIS A 584 41.82 -12.70 22.95
N CYS A 585 41.71 -13.43 24.07
CA CYS A 585 41.23 -12.86 25.34
C CYS A 585 42.16 -11.75 25.85
N LEU A 586 43.47 -11.98 25.78
CA LEU A 586 44.47 -10.98 26.17
C LEU A 586 44.45 -9.78 25.22
N GLU A 587 44.41 -10.02 23.91
CA GLU A 587 44.30 -8.95 22.92
C GLU A 587 43.03 -8.10 23.13
N TYR A 588 41.88 -8.75 23.36
CA TYR A 588 40.63 -8.05 23.65
C TYR A 588 40.69 -7.26 24.96
N LEU A 589 41.36 -7.79 25.99
CA LEU A 589 41.58 -7.07 27.25
C LEU A 589 42.38 -5.78 27.04
N GLU A 590 43.47 -5.86 26.28
CA GLU A 590 44.30 -4.69 25.93
C GLU A 590 43.49 -3.64 25.15
N VAL A 591 42.65 -4.07 24.21
CA VAL A 591 41.74 -3.17 23.49
C VAL A 591 40.75 -2.49 24.44
N GLN A 592 40.20 -3.18 25.45
CA GLN A 592 39.29 -2.56 26.41
C GLN A 592 40.01 -1.56 27.34
N LEU A 593 41.21 -1.89 27.82
CA LEU A 593 42.02 -0.99 28.66
C LEU A 593 42.48 0.24 27.87
N GLY A 594 42.85 0.06 26.60
CA GLY A 594 43.25 1.13 25.69
C GLY A 594 42.15 2.16 25.42
N LYS A 595 40.86 1.80 25.51
CA LYS A 595 39.75 2.76 25.41
C LYS A 595 39.79 3.83 26.50
N LEU A 596 40.35 3.51 27.67
CA LEU A 596 40.52 4.42 28.80
C LEU A 596 41.95 4.97 28.89
N GLN A 597 42.75 4.83 27.83
CA GLN A 597 44.17 5.24 27.77
C GLN A 597 45.05 4.54 28.83
N ILE A 598 44.64 3.38 29.36
CA ILE A 598 45.45 2.58 30.27
C ILE A 598 46.38 1.71 29.43
N ARG A 599 47.69 1.89 29.58
CA ARG A 599 48.69 1.09 28.87
C ARG A 599 49.07 -0.13 29.70
N VAL A 600 49.16 -1.29 29.08
CA VAL A 600 49.78 -2.45 29.71
C VAL A 600 51.30 -2.25 29.63
N ASP A 601 51.96 -2.18 30.79
CA ASP A 601 53.40 -1.91 30.84
C ASP A 601 54.19 -3.13 30.35
N ARG A 602 54.75 -3.04 29.15
CA ARG A 602 55.61 -4.06 28.53
C ARG A 602 57.11 -3.74 28.69
N SER A 603 57.47 -2.77 29.54
CA SER A 603 58.82 -2.17 29.57
C SER A 603 59.90 -3.01 30.26
N ARG A 604 59.54 -3.98 31.09
CA ARG A 604 60.46 -5.04 31.53
C ARG A 604 60.38 -6.15 30.50
N THR A 605 61.51 -6.51 29.91
CA THR A 605 61.70 -7.64 29.01
C THR A 605 60.69 -8.74 29.33
N ILE A 606 59.61 -8.83 28.54
CA ILE A 606 58.59 -9.86 28.73
C ILE A 606 59.35 -11.16 28.74
N SER A 607 59.38 -11.81 29.89
CA SER A 607 59.85 -13.16 29.86
C SER A 607 58.68 -13.96 29.29
N GLU A 608 58.92 -14.78 28.27
CA GLU A 608 57.89 -15.60 27.61
C GLU A 608 57.01 -16.39 28.62
N TRP A 609 57.49 -16.58 29.86
CA TRP A 609 56.75 -17.15 30.97
C TRP A 609 55.56 -16.31 31.48
N GLU A 610 55.62 -14.97 31.51
CA GLU A 610 54.50 -14.13 32.03
C GLU A 610 53.30 -14.15 31.07
N ASP A 611 53.56 -14.00 29.77
CA ASP A 611 52.52 -14.12 28.72
C ASP A 611 51.97 -15.55 28.65
N SER A 612 52.82 -16.57 28.79
CA SER A 612 52.37 -17.97 28.88
C SER A 612 51.48 -18.20 30.10
N THR A 613 51.85 -17.67 31.27
CA THR A 613 51.09 -17.85 32.52
C THR A 613 49.72 -17.21 32.42
N VAL A 614 49.62 -15.97 31.93
CA VAL A 614 48.33 -15.28 31.72
C VAL A 614 47.45 -16.06 30.74
N ARG A 615 48.03 -16.59 29.65
CA ARG A 615 47.30 -17.45 28.70
C ARG A 615 46.84 -18.76 29.33
N ASP A 616 47.65 -19.36 30.19
CA ASP A 616 47.29 -20.57 30.92
C ASP A 616 46.14 -20.31 31.91
N LEU A 617 46.14 -19.16 32.61
CA LEU A 617 45.03 -18.75 33.47
C LEU A 617 43.74 -18.51 32.68
N PHE A 618 43.82 -17.85 31.52
CA PHE A 618 42.67 -17.75 30.62
C PHE A 618 42.19 -19.13 30.11
N ALA A 619 43.11 -20.07 29.84
CA ALA A 619 42.76 -21.43 29.44
C ALA A 619 42.08 -22.21 30.58
N GLN A 620 42.45 -21.96 31.84
CA GLN A 620 41.76 -22.51 33.02
C GLN A 620 40.37 -21.90 33.17
N LEU A 621 40.23 -20.58 33.04
CA LEU A 621 38.93 -19.90 33.04
C LEU A 621 38.01 -20.44 31.95
N GLN A 622 38.51 -20.76 30.77
CA GLN A 622 37.70 -21.35 29.68
C GLN A 622 37.13 -22.73 30.01
N LYS A 623 37.78 -23.50 30.90
CA LYS A 623 37.28 -24.81 31.34
C LYS A 623 36.12 -24.68 32.35
N THR A 624 35.96 -23.51 32.99
CA THR A 624 34.85 -23.27 33.92
C THR A 624 33.52 -23.11 33.16
N ARG A 625 32.45 -23.71 33.69
CA ARG A 625 31.11 -23.68 33.08
C ARG A 625 30.50 -22.27 32.98
N SER A 626 30.97 -21.32 33.79
CA SER A 626 30.44 -19.96 33.90
C SER A 626 31.15 -18.92 33.03
N TRP A 627 32.16 -19.33 32.23
CA TRP A 627 32.90 -18.38 31.41
C TRP A 627 32.07 -17.81 30.25
N ALA A 628 31.90 -16.47 30.26
CA ALA A 628 31.11 -15.73 29.28
C ALA A 628 31.94 -15.07 28.17
N ASN A 629 33.11 -15.63 27.83
CA ASN A 629 34.04 -15.13 26.79
C ASN A 629 34.27 -13.61 26.88
N ALA A 630 33.92 -12.83 25.86
CA ALA A 630 34.17 -11.39 25.81
C ALA A 630 33.52 -10.62 26.97
N ARG A 631 32.33 -11.04 27.44
CA ARG A 631 31.71 -10.43 28.63
C ARG A 631 32.52 -10.73 29.90
N GLY A 632 33.13 -11.91 29.97
CA GLY A 632 34.04 -12.26 31.06
C GLY A 632 35.29 -11.39 31.07
N VAL A 633 35.88 -11.17 29.90
CA VAL A 633 37.03 -10.26 29.73
C VAL A 633 36.66 -8.80 30.02
N GLU A 634 35.45 -8.35 29.66
CA GLU A 634 34.97 -7.01 30.03
C GLU A 634 34.82 -6.83 31.54
N THR A 635 34.31 -7.85 32.24
CA THR A 635 34.26 -7.83 33.72
C THR A 635 35.67 -7.77 34.30
N LEU A 636 36.60 -8.55 33.77
CA LEU A 636 38.01 -8.50 34.19
C LEU A 636 38.62 -7.12 33.95
N ALA A 637 38.39 -6.52 32.78
CA ALA A 637 38.85 -5.18 32.45
C ALA A 637 38.30 -4.15 33.45
N ARG A 638 37.02 -4.24 33.83
CA ARG A 638 36.42 -3.36 34.84
C ARG A 638 37.07 -3.53 36.22
N ASN A 639 37.39 -4.76 36.62
CA ASN A 639 38.06 -5.03 37.88
C ASN A 639 39.48 -4.45 37.89
N ILE A 640 40.22 -4.64 36.80
CA ILE A 640 41.56 -4.05 36.63
C ILE A 640 41.47 -2.52 36.67
N VAL A 641 40.54 -1.92 35.92
CA VAL A 641 40.30 -0.47 35.94
C VAL A 641 40.00 0.00 37.37
N PHE A 642 39.15 -0.71 38.11
CA PHE A 642 38.83 -0.38 39.49
C PHE A 642 40.07 -0.39 40.40
N GLU A 643 40.92 -1.42 40.32
CA GLU A 643 42.15 -1.49 41.13
C GLU A 643 43.19 -0.44 40.73
N VAL A 644 43.29 -0.11 39.44
CA VAL A 644 44.16 0.98 38.95
C VAL A 644 43.73 2.33 39.52
N TYR A 645 42.44 2.66 39.47
CA TYR A 645 41.96 3.93 40.01
C TYR A 645 41.93 3.96 41.54
N LYS A 646 41.75 2.81 42.20
CA LYS A 646 41.81 2.68 43.67
C LYS A 646 43.23 2.88 44.22
N SER A 647 44.24 2.47 43.45
CA SER A 647 45.66 2.64 43.81
C SER A 647 46.23 4.02 43.48
N GLN A 648 45.53 4.85 42.68
CA GLN A 648 45.93 6.22 42.39
C GLN A 648 45.76 7.16 43.61
N GLN A 649 46.85 7.46 44.29
CA GLN A 649 46.93 8.55 45.26
C GLN A 649 47.32 9.86 44.54
N GLY A 650 46.30 10.56 44.02
CA GLY A 650 46.32 12.00 43.74
C GLY A 650 47.51 12.54 42.93
N THR A 651 47.46 12.44 41.60
CA THR A 651 48.03 13.42 40.66
C THR A 651 47.37 13.21 39.29
N SER A 652 46.94 14.29 38.65
CA SER A 652 46.05 14.26 37.47
C SER A 652 46.78 14.10 36.12
N ASP A 653 48.04 13.65 36.10
CA ASP A 653 48.88 13.71 34.88
C ASP A 653 49.89 12.54 34.75
N SER A 654 49.66 11.40 35.42
CA SER A 654 50.46 10.19 35.19
C SER A 654 49.82 9.31 34.12
N ASP A 655 50.63 8.87 33.14
CA ASP A 655 50.27 7.81 32.18
C ASP A 655 49.82 6.59 32.99
N LEU A 656 48.52 6.26 32.93
CA LEU A 656 47.93 5.13 33.61
C LEU A 656 48.50 3.83 33.03
N SER A 657 49.21 3.05 33.83
CA SER A 657 49.75 1.75 33.42
C SER A 657 49.37 0.62 34.36
N VAL A 658 49.18 -0.57 33.80
CA VAL A 658 48.90 -1.81 34.54
C VAL A 658 50.08 -2.76 34.35
N SER A 659 50.57 -3.37 35.44
CA SER A 659 51.60 -4.42 35.38
C SER A 659 50.97 -5.78 35.07
N MET A 660 51.73 -6.71 34.47
CA MET A 660 51.22 -8.06 34.22
C MET A 660 50.95 -8.83 35.52
N ASP A 661 51.66 -8.52 36.61
CA ASP A 661 51.39 -9.09 37.93
C ASP A 661 50.00 -8.71 38.43
N ASP A 662 49.55 -7.47 38.22
CA ASP A 662 48.20 -7.04 38.61
C ASP A 662 47.11 -7.74 37.78
N ILE A 663 47.39 -8.01 36.50
CA ILE A 663 46.48 -8.77 35.64
C ILE A 663 46.40 -10.23 36.09
N MET A 664 47.54 -10.85 36.45
CA MET A 664 47.57 -12.21 37.00
C MET A 664 46.80 -12.29 38.32
N ASN A 665 47.02 -11.37 39.25
CA ASN A 665 46.29 -11.32 40.52
C ASN A 665 44.76 -11.19 40.30
N CYS A 666 44.33 -10.31 39.38
CA CYS A 666 42.92 -10.16 39.04
C CYS A 666 42.32 -11.41 38.37
N LEU A 667 43.12 -12.15 37.59
CA LEU A 667 42.70 -13.41 36.98
C LEU A 667 42.56 -14.53 38.01
N ASP A 668 43.52 -14.63 38.93
CA ASP A 668 43.51 -15.59 40.04
C ASP A 668 42.33 -15.32 40.98
N ASP A 669 42.10 -14.06 41.37
CA ASP A 669 40.91 -13.67 42.15
C ASP A 669 39.61 -14.07 41.45
N MET A 670 39.56 -13.95 40.11
CA MET A 670 38.38 -14.34 39.33
C MET A 670 38.20 -15.87 39.25
N LEU A 671 39.30 -16.63 39.26
CA LEU A 671 39.28 -18.09 39.33
C LEU A 671 38.82 -18.55 40.72
N ASP A 672 39.40 -18.02 41.78
CA ASP A 672 39.09 -18.36 43.18
C ASP A 672 37.63 -18.08 43.52
N GLN A 673 37.09 -16.92 43.11
CA GLN A 673 35.67 -16.59 43.32
C GLN A 673 34.73 -17.59 42.63
N ARG A 674 35.16 -18.21 41.53
CA ARG A 674 34.34 -19.14 40.76
C ARG A 674 34.48 -20.57 41.22
N ASP A 675 35.64 -20.97 41.72
CA ASP A 675 35.80 -22.27 42.37
C ASP A 675 34.96 -22.33 43.66
N GLN A 676 34.88 -21.24 44.42
CA GLN A 676 33.97 -21.11 45.59
C GLN A 676 32.48 -21.09 45.21
N SER A 677 32.14 -20.75 43.97
CA SER A 677 30.75 -20.73 43.47
C SER A 677 30.32 -22.08 42.85
N SER A 678 31.25 -23.03 42.73
CA SER A 678 31.06 -24.33 42.08
C SER A 678 30.89 -25.50 43.07
N GLU A 679 31.18 -25.28 44.35
CA GLU A 679 30.71 -26.09 45.49
C GLU A 679 29.29 -25.69 45.90
#